data_AF-A0A812UJT0-F1
#
_entry.id   AF-A0A812UJT0-F1
#
_cell.length_a   1.000
_cell.length_b   1.000
_cell.length_c   1.000
_cell.angle_alpha   90.00
_cell.angle_beta   90.00
_cell.angle_gamma   90.00
#
_symmetry.space_group_name_H-M   'P 1'
#
loop_
_entity.id
_entity.type
_entity.pdbx_description
1 polymer ?
#
loop_
_entity_poly.entity_id
_entity_poly.type
_entity_poly.pdbx_seq_one_letter_code
_entity_poly.pdbx_strand_id
1 'polypeptide(L)'
;MRRGIGAALLAWCLSTLLAQEVPSLRSQTSCELLQGVDATTMLLRARAYYRTGLFELADADRVAYVLANLDGIAEACPAVALQALLLKLEENIIVQPGAFDTLMSRYTLILHQAVREQTITAQDMRNWPLDYGVERVLNISQALALPRRLTASVVMNYCQVVDRFGTSQLLTWLMDPPFGEPIEGVLESGLLRNTDLHIFQVDWPWCEPLPQDVLDRLRVSVRELRVVTYRGGPRREEQTAYFKYILDNWDNLPDFTIFVHPDADEHQGQKFLALTRVLKLINTQSQFAYDALEYYPLAQQMVVDPRRTWGREGADAFAPVWRRFWRRLFGNSWEDLGFAEPRCKWEKHPGHFLAQHAEGDTRRYSLPDAKLVCAHLGDACGGVTCGTPIEADEFDLPGQDQFVRATCTVRRGADGPSASPEPAEVSYVKTCLDRDADAEQDSVSKATYREAKGTFLLGYAADDSVLRGEAESRRRCDELRDACTGYTCEKSLVVTRSMTKKAYQEAQAAQVCTVRAGSQLTGSPTGEVTYVKVAASPKLQEAVSQGPAKPEASGVFQFYTGSQSVVRKDRLGWWPREEIETFAADGVWCSDTTGLVEAVWHRLFGEPLSQHPRQEDPALPLFLKWGIPTFFSYGDEGVI
;
A
#
# COMPACT_ATOMS: atom_id res chain seq x y z
N MET A 1 -19.91 -37.51 7.76
CA MET A 1 -18.63 -38.10 8.23
C MET A 1 -17.47 -37.09 8.38
N ARG A 2 -17.36 -36.02 7.56
CA ARG A 2 -16.25 -35.03 7.66
C ARG A 2 -16.20 -34.19 8.95
N ARG A 3 -17.32 -33.98 9.68
CA ARG A 3 -17.34 -33.19 10.93
C ARG A 3 -16.73 -33.90 12.16
N GLY A 4 -16.53 -35.22 12.12
CA GLY A 4 -16.11 -35.99 13.30
C GLY A 4 -14.59 -36.16 13.46
N ILE A 5 -13.83 -36.15 12.36
CA ILE A 5 -12.40 -36.54 12.39
C ILE A 5 -11.53 -35.38 12.91
N GLY A 6 -11.78 -34.14 12.50
CA GLY A 6 -10.97 -33.00 12.91
C GLY A 6 -11.09 -32.66 14.40
N ALA A 7 -12.31 -32.67 14.94
CA ALA A 7 -12.55 -32.39 16.37
C ALA A 7 -12.00 -33.51 17.28
N ALA A 8 -12.08 -34.78 16.85
CA ALA A 8 -11.54 -35.90 17.60
C ALA A 8 -10.00 -35.91 17.64
N LEU A 9 -9.33 -35.52 16.55
CA LEU A 9 -7.86 -35.41 16.50
C LEU A 9 -7.33 -34.28 17.38
N LEU A 10 -7.98 -33.11 17.37
CA LEU A 10 -7.63 -31.98 18.23
C LEU A 10 -7.88 -32.29 19.72
N ALA A 11 -9.04 -32.90 20.04
CA ALA A 11 -9.36 -33.29 21.41
C ALA A 11 -8.43 -34.40 21.94
N TRP A 12 -8.05 -35.36 21.10
CA TRP A 12 -7.15 -36.44 21.48
C TRP A 12 -5.73 -35.91 21.77
N CYS A 13 -5.15 -35.09 20.90
CA CYS A 13 -3.84 -34.46 21.14
C CYS A 13 -3.81 -33.59 22.41
N LEU A 14 -4.88 -32.83 22.70
CA LEU A 14 -4.95 -31.98 23.90
C LEU A 14 -5.04 -32.79 25.20
N SER A 15 -5.65 -33.97 25.16
CA SER A 15 -5.86 -34.80 26.37
C SER A 15 -4.63 -35.60 26.82
N THR A 16 -3.68 -35.91 25.92
CA THR A 16 -2.46 -36.68 26.25
C THR A 16 -1.28 -35.82 26.75
N LEU A 17 -1.38 -34.49 26.70
CA LEU A 17 -0.28 -33.56 26.96
C LEU A 17 -0.25 -32.92 28.37
N LEU A 18 -1.06 -33.41 29.31
CA LEU A 18 -1.18 -32.84 30.67
C LEU A 18 -0.21 -33.42 31.72
N ALA A 19 0.80 -34.20 31.34
CA ALA A 19 1.89 -34.60 32.24
C ALA A 19 3.04 -33.58 32.17
N GLN A 20 3.31 -32.89 33.27
CA GLN A 20 4.32 -31.83 33.38
C GLN A 20 5.75 -32.38 33.24
N GLU A 21 6.53 -31.81 32.31
CA GLU A 21 7.99 -31.84 32.32
C GLU A 21 8.58 -30.47 31.99
N VAL A 22 9.77 -30.23 32.54
CA VAL A 22 10.58 -28.99 32.45
C VAL A 22 10.91 -28.67 30.98
N PRO A 23 10.82 -27.40 30.53
CA PRO A 23 11.14 -27.03 29.16
C PRO A 23 12.60 -27.37 28.82
N SER A 24 12.81 -28.27 27.87
CA SER A 24 14.14 -28.62 27.41
C SER A 24 14.67 -27.52 26.47
N LEU A 25 15.84 -26.97 26.78
CA LEU A 25 16.57 -25.98 25.97
C LEU A 25 16.92 -26.45 24.54
N ARG A 26 16.68 -27.72 24.17
CA ARG A 26 17.06 -28.27 22.86
C ARG A 26 16.25 -27.74 21.68
N SER A 27 14.99 -27.33 21.86
CA SER A 27 14.12 -26.96 20.73
C SER A 27 14.46 -25.61 20.10
N GLN A 28 15.08 -24.68 20.85
CA GLN A 28 15.50 -23.38 20.31
C GLN A 28 16.77 -23.51 19.46
N THR A 29 17.76 -24.28 19.91
CA THR A 29 19.06 -24.41 19.23
C THR A 29 18.98 -25.07 17.85
N SER A 30 18.00 -25.93 17.58
CA SER A 30 17.87 -26.61 16.27
C SER A 30 17.35 -25.68 15.17
N CYS A 31 16.49 -24.71 15.50
CA CYS A 31 15.98 -23.74 14.52
C CYS A 31 16.99 -22.62 14.21
N GLU A 32 17.94 -22.35 15.10
CA GLU A 32 18.99 -21.32 14.91
C GLU A 32 20.00 -21.66 13.80
N LEU A 33 20.09 -22.94 13.41
CA LEU A 33 21.07 -23.43 12.43
C LEU A 33 20.60 -23.35 10.97
N LEU A 34 19.37 -22.87 10.71
CA LEU A 34 18.84 -22.76 9.35
C LEU A 34 19.54 -21.63 8.58
N GLN A 35 20.52 -21.99 7.75
CA GLN A 35 21.18 -21.05 6.84
C GLN A 35 20.16 -20.53 5.82
N GLY A 36 19.95 -19.20 5.79
CA GLY A 36 19.12 -18.53 4.77
C GLY A 36 17.70 -18.17 5.20
N VAL A 37 17.21 -18.65 6.35
CA VAL A 37 15.93 -18.20 6.93
C VAL A 37 16.13 -17.90 8.40
N ASP A 38 15.88 -16.66 8.77
CA ASP A 38 15.68 -16.31 10.17
C ASP A 38 14.33 -16.88 10.65
N ALA A 39 14.37 -18.13 11.12
CA ALA A 39 13.23 -18.89 11.63
C ALA A 39 12.47 -18.13 12.72
N THR A 40 13.20 -17.46 13.61
CA THR A 40 12.63 -16.65 14.68
C THR A 40 11.86 -15.47 14.11
N THR A 41 12.45 -14.73 13.16
CA THR A 41 11.76 -13.65 12.48
C THR A 41 10.52 -14.14 11.74
N MET A 42 10.58 -15.27 11.03
CA MET A 42 9.40 -15.81 10.33
C MET A 42 8.25 -16.13 11.28
N LEU A 43 8.52 -16.78 12.42
CA LEU A 43 7.49 -17.11 13.41
C LEU A 43 6.92 -15.85 14.09
N LEU A 44 7.77 -14.85 14.39
CA LEU A 44 7.33 -13.56 14.92
C LEU A 44 6.46 -12.80 13.91
N ARG A 45 6.83 -12.80 12.64
CA ARG A 45 6.07 -12.18 11.54
C ARG A 45 4.75 -12.89 11.30
N ALA A 46 4.72 -14.22 11.31
CA ALA A 46 3.46 -14.98 11.23
C ALA A 46 2.52 -14.65 12.41
N ARG A 47 3.06 -14.50 13.63
CA ARG A 47 2.26 -14.07 14.79
C ARG A 47 1.72 -12.66 14.62
N ALA A 48 2.55 -11.73 14.14
CA ALA A 48 2.13 -10.37 13.83
C ALA A 48 1.03 -10.37 12.76
N TYR A 49 1.17 -11.18 11.71
CA TYR A 49 0.18 -11.36 10.67
C TYR A 49 -1.16 -11.85 11.22
N TYR A 50 -1.20 -12.92 12.02
CA TYR A 50 -2.49 -13.41 12.52
C TYR A 50 -3.17 -12.44 13.48
N ARG A 51 -2.39 -11.63 14.22
CA ARG A 51 -2.93 -10.62 15.14
C ARG A 51 -3.41 -9.35 14.43
N THR A 52 -2.66 -8.90 13.44
CA THR A 52 -2.82 -7.56 12.86
C THR A 52 -3.26 -7.57 11.41
N GLY A 53 -3.14 -8.69 10.69
CA GLY A 53 -3.35 -8.78 9.25
C GLY A 53 -2.15 -8.31 8.40
N LEU A 54 -1.10 -7.75 9.01
CA LEU A 54 0.07 -7.24 8.29
C LEU A 54 0.95 -8.40 7.74
N PHE A 55 1.22 -8.41 6.44
CA PHE A 55 2.06 -9.43 5.79
C PHE A 55 2.95 -8.79 4.71
N GLU A 56 4.26 -8.70 4.95
CA GLU A 56 5.15 -7.97 4.04
C GLU A 56 5.54 -8.82 2.82
N LEU A 57 6.01 -8.18 1.74
CA LEU A 57 6.50 -8.90 0.56
C LEU A 57 7.65 -9.87 0.91
N ALA A 58 8.57 -9.44 1.78
CA ALA A 58 9.67 -10.28 2.26
C ALA A 58 9.17 -11.52 3.03
N ASP A 59 7.96 -11.51 3.58
CA ASP A 59 7.37 -12.69 4.22
C ASP A 59 6.95 -13.73 3.19
N ALA A 60 6.51 -13.32 2.00
CA ALA A 60 6.20 -14.24 0.90
C ALA A 60 7.45 -14.96 0.39
N ASP A 61 8.56 -14.23 0.23
CA ASP A 61 9.85 -14.81 -0.19
C ASP A 61 10.37 -15.84 0.83
N ARG A 62 10.23 -15.53 2.14
CA ARG A 62 10.55 -16.46 3.23
C ARG A 62 9.70 -17.72 3.15
N VAL A 63 8.38 -17.59 2.99
CA VAL A 63 7.47 -18.73 2.86
C VAL A 63 7.82 -19.56 1.63
N ALA A 64 8.10 -18.92 0.48
CA ALA A 64 8.48 -19.60 -0.75
C ALA A 64 9.79 -20.40 -0.57
N TYR A 65 10.81 -19.80 0.05
CA TYR A 65 12.06 -20.49 0.37
C TYR A 65 11.81 -21.72 1.28
N VAL A 66 11.00 -21.56 2.32
CA VAL A 66 10.70 -22.66 3.25
C VAL A 66 10.00 -23.79 2.52
N LEU A 67 9.02 -23.48 1.67
CA LEU A 67 8.28 -24.50 0.91
C LEU A 67 9.15 -25.20 -0.13
N ALA A 68 10.12 -24.51 -0.74
CA ALA A 68 11.07 -25.11 -1.68
C ALA A 68 12.02 -26.11 -0.99
N ASN A 69 12.28 -25.91 0.31
CA ASN A 69 13.16 -26.75 1.14
C ASN A 69 12.38 -27.46 2.25
N LEU A 70 11.09 -27.75 2.02
CA LEU A 70 10.13 -28.11 3.07
C LEU A 70 10.59 -29.31 3.89
N ASP A 71 11.12 -30.35 3.25
CA ASP A 71 11.44 -31.61 3.92
C ASP A 71 12.66 -31.45 4.84
N GLY A 72 13.73 -30.82 4.36
CA GLY A 72 14.91 -30.54 5.19
C GLY A 72 14.60 -29.56 6.32
N ILE A 73 13.74 -28.56 6.08
CA ILE A 73 13.31 -27.64 7.15
C ILE A 73 12.36 -28.32 8.12
N ALA A 74 11.50 -29.24 7.67
CA ALA A 74 10.62 -29.99 8.55
C ALA A 74 11.40 -30.89 9.52
N GLU A 75 12.53 -31.45 9.08
CA GLU A 75 13.44 -32.22 9.93
C GLU A 75 14.19 -31.33 10.93
N ALA A 76 14.70 -30.17 10.49
CA ALA A 76 15.51 -29.29 11.35
C ALA A 76 14.68 -28.38 12.28
N CYS A 77 13.59 -27.82 11.76
CA CYS A 77 12.70 -26.88 12.45
C CYS A 77 11.23 -27.07 12.00
N PRO A 78 10.54 -28.12 12.49
CA PRO A 78 9.19 -28.45 12.06
C PRO A 78 8.19 -27.30 12.25
N ALA A 79 8.41 -26.43 13.24
CA ALA A 79 7.63 -25.21 13.47
C ALA A 79 7.47 -24.34 12.23
N VAL A 80 8.60 -24.05 11.58
CA VAL A 80 8.69 -23.13 10.45
C VAL A 80 8.06 -23.77 9.22
N ALA A 81 8.31 -25.06 9.01
CA ALA A 81 7.68 -25.84 7.94
C ALA A 81 6.15 -25.87 8.08
N LEU A 82 5.64 -26.17 9.29
CA LEU A 82 4.22 -26.20 9.58
C LEU A 82 3.58 -24.82 9.39
N GLN A 83 4.25 -23.76 9.85
CA GLN A 83 3.77 -22.39 9.69
C GLN A 83 3.73 -21.96 8.21
N ALA A 84 4.74 -22.33 7.42
CA ALA A 84 4.77 -22.07 5.99
C ALA A 84 3.61 -22.77 5.25
N LEU A 85 3.30 -24.02 5.63
CA LEU A 85 2.17 -24.76 5.08
C LEU A 85 0.82 -24.11 5.40
N LEU A 86 0.63 -23.57 6.61
CA LEU A 86 -0.60 -22.87 6.98
C LEU A 86 -0.79 -21.58 6.18
N LEU A 87 0.28 -20.79 6.02
CA LEU A 87 0.26 -19.58 5.18
C LEU A 87 0.00 -19.93 3.71
N LYS A 88 0.64 -20.99 3.20
CA LYS A 88 0.41 -21.47 1.84
C LYS A 88 -1.02 -21.95 1.64
N LEU A 89 -1.58 -22.60 2.65
CA LEU A 89 -2.95 -23.05 2.60
C LEU A 89 -3.93 -21.89 2.61
N GLU A 90 -3.74 -20.88 3.47
CA GLU A 90 -4.56 -19.67 3.43
C GLU A 90 -4.50 -18.96 2.07
N GLU A 91 -3.33 -18.92 1.43
CA GLU A 91 -3.15 -18.37 0.08
C GLU A 91 -3.91 -19.20 -0.99
N ASN A 92 -3.83 -20.52 -0.91
CA ASN A 92 -4.26 -21.40 -2.01
C ASN A 92 -5.67 -21.99 -1.85
N ILE A 93 -6.29 -21.91 -0.66
CA ILE A 93 -7.57 -22.58 -0.37
C ILE A 93 -8.70 -22.20 -1.34
N ILE A 94 -8.66 -20.98 -1.89
CA ILE A 94 -9.59 -20.48 -2.91
C ILE A 94 -9.09 -20.76 -4.33
N VAL A 95 -7.79 -20.57 -4.55
CA VAL A 95 -7.20 -20.49 -5.89
C VAL A 95 -7.03 -21.87 -6.51
N GLN A 96 -6.76 -22.88 -5.69
CA GLN A 96 -6.40 -24.23 -6.11
C GLN A 96 -7.40 -25.25 -5.52
N PRO A 97 -8.23 -25.89 -6.38
CA PRO A 97 -9.10 -26.97 -5.93
C PRO A 97 -8.32 -28.09 -5.23
N GLY A 98 -8.81 -28.52 -4.06
CA GLY A 98 -8.16 -29.57 -3.27
C GLY A 98 -6.95 -29.12 -2.43
N ALA A 99 -6.55 -27.84 -2.48
CA ALA A 99 -5.42 -27.33 -1.68
C ALA A 99 -5.57 -27.62 -0.19
N PHE A 100 -6.79 -27.51 0.35
CA PHE A 100 -7.07 -27.87 1.75
C PHE A 100 -6.70 -29.31 2.06
N ASP A 101 -7.20 -30.26 1.28
CA ASP A 101 -6.96 -31.68 1.53
C ASP A 101 -5.46 -32.01 1.39
N THR A 102 -4.80 -31.50 0.33
CA THR A 102 -3.38 -31.77 0.08
C THR A 102 -2.46 -31.15 1.14
N LEU A 103 -2.61 -29.85 1.41
CA LEU A 103 -1.70 -29.13 2.31
C LEU A 103 -1.96 -29.48 3.77
N MET A 104 -3.23 -29.66 4.17
CA MET A 104 -3.55 -30.07 5.55
C MET A 104 -3.13 -31.51 5.83
N SER A 105 -3.19 -32.40 4.84
CA SER A 105 -2.62 -33.76 4.98
C SER A 105 -1.11 -33.70 5.17
N ARG A 106 -0.39 -32.88 4.38
CA ARG A 106 1.06 -32.69 4.55
C ARG A 106 1.41 -32.09 5.92
N TYR A 107 0.66 -31.07 6.35
CA TYR A 107 0.78 -30.45 7.67
C TYR A 107 0.63 -31.50 8.79
N THR A 108 -0.43 -32.31 8.72
CA THR A 108 -0.72 -33.33 9.74
C THR A 108 0.38 -34.40 9.82
N LEU A 109 0.91 -34.82 8.67
CA LEU A 109 2.02 -35.79 8.62
C LEU A 109 3.28 -35.24 9.30
N ILE A 110 3.69 -34.02 8.97
CA ILE A 110 4.87 -33.36 9.58
C ILE A 110 4.66 -33.17 11.08
N LEU A 111 3.47 -32.68 11.48
CA LEU A 111 3.16 -32.47 12.90
C LEU A 111 3.22 -33.78 13.69
N HIS A 112 2.60 -34.84 13.16
CA HIS A 112 2.61 -36.15 13.81
C HIS A 112 4.03 -36.73 13.92
N GLN A 113 4.84 -36.59 12.87
CA GLN A 113 6.23 -37.00 12.89
C GLN A 113 7.04 -36.22 13.94
N ALA A 114 6.89 -34.89 13.97
CA ALA A 114 7.60 -34.02 14.90
C ALA A 114 7.22 -34.29 16.37
N VAL A 115 5.95 -34.57 16.64
CA VAL A 115 5.48 -34.98 17.98
C VAL A 115 6.05 -36.34 18.36
N ARG A 116 6.04 -37.32 17.45
CA ARG A 116 6.59 -38.67 17.68
C ARG A 116 8.09 -38.62 17.98
N GLU A 117 8.82 -37.76 17.29
CA GLU A 117 10.27 -37.58 17.43
C GLU A 117 10.64 -36.59 18.54
N GLN A 118 9.64 -36.00 19.21
CA GLN A 118 9.81 -35.00 20.28
C GLN A 118 10.60 -33.76 19.82
N THR A 119 10.57 -33.44 18.52
CA THR A 119 11.15 -32.20 17.96
C THR A 119 10.20 -31.01 18.10
N ILE A 120 8.92 -31.28 18.40
CA ILE A 120 7.93 -30.30 18.86
C ILE A 120 7.39 -30.73 20.22
N THR A 121 7.40 -29.81 21.18
CA THR A 121 6.74 -29.98 22.48
C THR A 121 5.38 -29.29 22.51
N ALA A 122 4.55 -29.63 23.51
CA ALA A 122 3.29 -28.91 23.77
C ALA A 122 3.50 -27.43 24.08
N GLN A 123 4.64 -27.06 24.68
CA GLN A 123 4.96 -25.67 24.95
C GLN A 123 5.30 -24.92 23.66
N ASP A 124 6.01 -25.56 22.73
CA ASP A 124 6.30 -24.98 21.43
C ASP A 124 5.01 -24.71 20.64
N MET A 125 4.05 -25.64 20.66
CA MET A 125 2.72 -25.46 20.06
C MET A 125 1.95 -24.25 20.63
N ARG A 126 2.20 -23.87 21.89
CA ARG A 126 1.61 -22.67 22.53
C ARG A 126 2.39 -21.39 22.25
N ASN A 127 3.70 -21.52 22.08
CA ASN A 127 4.60 -20.38 21.86
C ASN A 127 4.58 -19.90 20.42
N TRP A 128 4.41 -20.82 19.48
CA TRP A 128 4.32 -20.57 18.05
C TRP A 128 2.88 -20.34 17.61
N PRO A 129 2.65 -19.54 16.57
CA PRO A 129 1.29 -19.18 16.16
C PRO A 129 0.58 -20.27 15.32
N LEU A 130 0.90 -21.56 15.56
CA LEU A 130 0.35 -22.68 14.81
C LEU A 130 -1.14 -22.88 15.09
N ASP A 131 -1.55 -22.66 16.34
CA ASP A 131 -2.96 -22.68 16.75
C ASP A 131 -3.78 -21.60 16.02
N TYR A 132 -3.29 -20.36 15.99
CA TYR A 132 -3.92 -19.27 15.24
C TYR A 132 -4.03 -19.59 13.74
N GLY A 133 -2.97 -20.15 13.15
CA GLY A 133 -2.98 -20.52 11.73
C GLY A 133 -3.95 -21.65 11.41
N VAL A 134 -3.99 -22.70 12.22
CA VAL A 134 -4.95 -23.81 12.06
C VAL A 134 -6.38 -23.31 12.24
N GLU A 135 -6.65 -22.55 13.32
CA GLU A 135 -7.98 -22.00 13.58
C GLU A 135 -8.46 -21.14 12.42
N ARG A 136 -7.61 -20.22 11.93
CA ARG A 136 -7.94 -19.34 10.81
C ARG A 136 -8.27 -20.13 9.54
N VAL A 137 -7.44 -21.09 9.16
CA VAL A 137 -7.67 -21.95 7.98
C VAL A 137 -8.95 -22.78 8.13
N LEU A 138 -9.22 -23.32 9.32
CA LEU A 138 -10.46 -24.05 9.59
C LEU A 138 -11.69 -23.15 9.51
N ASN A 139 -11.61 -21.93 10.04
CA ASN A 139 -12.69 -20.94 9.96
C ASN A 139 -12.96 -20.55 8.49
N ILE A 140 -11.92 -20.33 7.68
CA ILE A 140 -12.07 -20.08 6.24
C ILE A 140 -12.72 -21.28 5.55
N SER A 141 -12.25 -22.50 5.82
CA SER A 141 -12.83 -23.74 5.27
C SER A 141 -14.30 -23.91 5.63
N GLN A 142 -14.67 -23.62 6.88
CA GLN A 142 -16.05 -23.67 7.35
C GLN A 142 -16.91 -22.61 6.66
N ALA A 143 -16.44 -21.37 6.55
CA ALA A 143 -17.14 -20.29 5.87
C ALA A 143 -17.29 -20.56 4.36
N LEU A 144 -16.30 -21.21 3.74
CA LEU A 144 -16.39 -21.68 2.35
C LEU A 144 -17.46 -22.75 2.15
N ALA A 145 -17.66 -23.61 3.15
CA ALA A 145 -18.67 -24.67 3.11
C ALA A 145 -20.11 -24.17 3.37
N LEU A 146 -20.30 -22.91 3.78
CA LEU A 146 -21.61 -22.30 3.99
C LEU A 146 -22.08 -21.64 2.68
N PRO A 147 -23.06 -22.22 1.97
CA PRO A 147 -23.47 -21.71 0.66
C PRO A 147 -24.23 -20.38 0.78
N ARG A 148 -24.00 -19.49 -0.18
CA ARG A 148 -24.69 -18.23 -0.40
C ARG A 148 -25.06 -18.12 -1.88
N ARG A 149 -26.17 -17.46 -2.19
CA ARG A 149 -26.52 -17.11 -3.58
C ARG A 149 -26.02 -15.71 -3.83
N LEU A 150 -24.79 -15.61 -4.33
CA LEU A 150 -24.13 -14.33 -4.58
C LEU A 150 -24.34 -13.92 -6.04
N THR A 151 -24.77 -12.68 -6.24
CA THR A 151 -24.82 -12.06 -7.57
C THR A 151 -23.63 -11.12 -7.76
N ALA A 152 -23.12 -11.04 -8.98
CA ALA A 152 -22.07 -10.12 -9.34
C ALA A 152 -22.34 -9.50 -10.72
N SER A 153 -21.91 -8.25 -10.88
CA SER A 153 -21.91 -7.56 -12.17
C SER A 153 -20.55 -6.93 -12.44
N VAL A 154 -20.02 -7.11 -13.65
CA VAL A 154 -18.93 -6.30 -14.19
C VAL A 154 -19.53 -5.11 -14.91
N VAL A 155 -19.01 -3.92 -14.62
CA VAL A 155 -19.46 -2.66 -15.20
C VAL A 155 -18.25 -1.96 -15.81
N MET A 156 -18.38 -1.59 -17.08
CA MET A 156 -17.38 -0.83 -17.82
C MET A 156 -18.06 0.21 -18.70
N ASN A 157 -17.43 1.39 -18.82
CA ASN A 157 -17.68 2.26 -19.96
C ASN A 157 -17.01 1.68 -21.21
N TYR A 158 -17.49 2.00 -22.39
CA TYR A 158 -16.84 1.61 -23.64
C TYR A 158 -16.96 2.70 -24.69
N CYS A 159 -15.82 3.12 -25.23
CA CYS A 159 -15.72 3.93 -26.43
C CYS A 159 -14.58 3.35 -27.27
N GLN A 160 -14.91 2.74 -28.40
CA GLN A 160 -13.89 2.33 -29.35
C GLN A 160 -13.34 3.57 -30.04
N VAL A 161 -12.26 4.12 -29.51
CA VAL A 161 -11.44 5.08 -30.25
C VAL A 161 -10.54 4.26 -31.14
N VAL A 162 -10.71 4.38 -32.46
CA VAL A 162 -9.68 3.95 -33.39
C VAL A 162 -8.47 4.85 -33.11
N ASP A 163 -7.46 4.30 -32.44
CA ASP A 163 -6.27 5.09 -32.14
C ASP A 163 -5.62 5.57 -33.45
N ARG A 164 -4.65 6.48 -33.36
CA ARG A 164 -3.94 6.98 -34.55
C ARG A 164 -3.22 5.88 -35.36
N PHE A 165 -3.12 4.67 -34.82
CA PHE A 165 -2.49 3.50 -35.41
C PHE A 165 -3.52 2.48 -35.96
N GLY A 166 -4.82 2.74 -35.83
CA GLY A 166 -5.87 1.83 -36.27
C GLY A 166 -6.15 0.67 -35.30
N THR A 167 -5.59 0.67 -34.10
CA THR A 167 -5.80 -0.38 -33.11
C THR A 167 -7.11 -0.14 -32.38
N SER A 168 -7.96 -1.17 -32.34
CA SER A 168 -9.22 -1.19 -31.59
C SER A 168 -9.05 -2.00 -30.31
N GLN A 169 -9.51 -1.48 -29.18
CA GLN A 169 -9.67 -2.26 -27.95
C GLN A 169 -10.91 -3.16 -28.06
N LEU A 170 -10.77 -4.33 -28.67
CA LEU A 170 -11.86 -5.29 -28.89
C LEU A 170 -12.26 -6.09 -27.65
N LEU A 171 -11.83 -5.67 -26.45
CA LEU A 171 -12.05 -6.36 -25.18
C LEU A 171 -11.65 -7.85 -25.22
N THR A 172 -10.59 -8.18 -25.95
CA THR A 172 -10.15 -9.59 -26.15
C THR A 172 -9.88 -10.30 -24.84
N TRP A 173 -9.39 -9.57 -23.83
CA TRP A 173 -9.15 -10.11 -22.51
C TRP A 173 -10.41 -10.71 -21.85
N LEU A 174 -11.62 -10.21 -22.12
CA LEU A 174 -12.87 -10.80 -21.61
C LEU A 174 -13.25 -12.10 -22.32
N MET A 175 -12.76 -12.30 -23.55
CA MET A 175 -13.08 -13.45 -24.39
C MET A 175 -12.04 -14.57 -24.31
N ASP A 176 -10.86 -14.27 -23.77
CA ASP A 176 -9.77 -15.21 -23.61
C ASP A 176 -9.72 -15.78 -22.18
N PRO A 177 -9.09 -16.95 -21.96
CA PRO A 177 -8.89 -17.48 -20.61
C PRO A 177 -8.11 -16.48 -19.72
N PRO A 178 -8.49 -16.33 -18.44
CA PRO A 178 -9.43 -17.20 -17.70
C PRO A 178 -10.91 -16.76 -17.74
N PHE A 179 -11.24 -15.70 -18.46
CA PHE A 179 -12.56 -15.05 -18.38
C PHE A 179 -13.58 -15.55 -19.40
N GLY A 180 -13.10 -15.80 -20.63
CA GLY A 180 -13.92 -16.20 -21.77
C GLY A 180 -14.60 -17.56 -21.62
N GLU A 181 -15.01 -18.16 -22.74
CA GLU A 181 -15.76 -19.41 -22.75
C GLU A 181 -15.07 -20.52 -21.92
N PRO A 182 -15.83 -21.32 -21.15
CA PRO A 182 -15.27 -22.48 -20.47
C PRO A 182 -14.63 -23.44 -21.47
N ILE A 183 -13.35 -23.74 -21.29
CA ILE A 183 -12.61 -24.70 -22.10
C ILE A 183 -12.55 -26.01 -21.31
N GLU A 184 -13.06 -27.09 -21.91
CA GLU A 184 -13.04 -28.41 -21.28
C GLU A 184 -11.60 -28.82 -20.91
N GLY A 185 -11.39 -29.25 -19.66
CA GLY A 185 -10.07 -29.62 -19.15
C GLY A 185 -9.19 -28.46 -18.66
N VAL A 186 -9.56 -27.20 -18.91
CA VAL A 186 -8.85 -26.03 -18.38
C VAL A 186 -9.53 -25.55 -17.11
N LEU A 187 -8.93 -25.87 -15.96
CA LEU A 187 -9.43 -25.56 -14.61
C LEU A 187 -9.77 -24.07 -14.39
N GLU A 188 -9.11 -23.16 -15.11
CA GLU A 188 -9.21 -21.71 -14.94
C GLU A 188 -9.84 -21.05 -16.17
N SER A 189 -11.00 -21.51 -16.61
CA SER A 189 -11.75 -20.91 -17.73
C SER A 189 -13.21 -20.63 -17.32
N GLY A 190 -13.87 -19.70 -18.01
CA GLY A 190 -15.28 -19.38 -17.74
C GLY A 190 -15.52 -18.66 -16.41
N LEU A 191 -14.57 -17.86 -15.92
CA LEU A 191 -14.74 -17.19 -14.62
C LEU A 191 -15.91 -16.20 -14.59
N LEU A 192 -16.33 -15.67 -15.74
CA LEU A 192 -17.44 -14.72 -15.84
C LEU A 192 -18.83 -15.38 -15.99
N ARG A 193 -18.92 -16.71 -16.10
CA ARG A 193 -20.18 -17.42 -16.39
C ARG A 193 -21.36 -17.14 -15.45
N ASN A 194 -21.05 -16.72 -14.22
CA ASN A 194 -22.05 -16.41 -13.18
C ASN A 194 -22.20 -14.90 -12.93
N THR A 195 -21.61 -14.07 -13.78
CA THR A 195 -21.50 -12.62 -13.61
C THR A 195 -22.22 -11.92 -14.75
N ASP A 196 -23.00 -10.89 -14.45
CA ASP A 196 -23.59 -10.03 -15.49
C ASP A 196 -22.53 -9.07 -16.02
N LEU A 197 -22.57 -8.74 -17.31
CA LEU A 197 -21.68 -7.76 -17.92
C LEU A 197 -22.50 -6.58 -18.44
N HIS A 198 -22.23 -5.40 -17.90
CA HIS A 198 -22.83 -4.14 -18.30
C HIS A 198 -21.80 -3.29 -19.03
N ILE A 199 -22.01 -3.10 -20.32
CA ILE A 199 -21.17 -2.26 -21.18
C ILE A 199 -21.94 -0.97 -21.45
N PHE A 200 -21.45 0.12 -20.89
CA PHE A 200 -21.99 1.46 -21.11
C PHE A 200 -21.29 2.09 -22.31
N GLN A 201 -21.90 1.89 -23.48
CA GLN A 201 -21.37 2.38 -24.73
C GLN A 201 -21.61 3.89 -24.86
N VAL A 202 -20.54 4.65 -25.02
CA VAL A 202 -20.56 6.10 -25.14
C VAL A 202 -21.18 6.51 -26.48
N ASP A 203 -22.26 7.29 -26.43
CA ASP A 203 -22.94 7.86 -27.60
C ASP A 203 -22.24 9.16 -28.06
N TRP A 204 -21.08 9.01 -28.70
CA TRP A 204 -20.32 10.12 -29.29
C TRP A 204 -19.91 9.80 -30.73
N PRO A 205 -19.85 10.80 -31.65
CA PRO A 205 -19.52 10.59 -33.06
C PRO A 205 -18.21 9.86 -33.36
N TRP A 206 -17.24 9.84 -32.45
CA TRP A 206 -15.96 9.14 -32.61
C TRP A 206 -15.89 7.79 -31.88
N CYS A 207 -16.92 7.42 -31.14
CA CYS A 207 -16.99 6.13 -30.46
C CYS A 207 -17.73 5.15 -31.37
N GLU A 208 -17.04 4.08 -31.80
CA GLU A 208 -17.69 3.00 -32.53
C GLU A 208 -18.33 1.98 -31.56
N PRO A 209 -19.48 1.40 -31.92
CA PRO A 209 -20.04 0.26 -31.19
C PRO A 209 -19.12 -0.96 -31.25
N LEU A 210 -19.21 -1.83 -30.25
CA LEU A 210 -18.58 -3.15 -30.33
C LEU A 210 -19.10 -3.92 -31.56
N PRO A 211 -18.20 -4.58 -32.33
CA PRO A 211 -18.62 -5.47 -33.40
C PRO A 211 -19.57 -6.58 -32.92
N GLN A 212 -20.53 -6.97 -33.75
CA GLN A 212 -21.57 -7.92 -33.37
C GLN A 212 -21.00 -9.30 -33.01
N ASP A 213 -19.94 -9.74 -33.69
CA ASP A 213 -19.22 -10.98 -33.41
C ASP A 213 -18.55 -10.96 -32.02
N VAL A 214 -18.02 -9.82 -31.59
CA VAL A 214 -17.49 -9.65 -30.23
C VAL A 214 -18.61 -9.76 -29.20
N LEU A 215 -19.76 -9.10 -29.45
CA LEU A 215 -20.93 -9.20 -28.57
C LEU A 215 -21.45 -10.65 -28.47
N ASP A 216 -21.45 -11.39 -29.56
CA ASP A 216 -21.88 -12.80 -29.59
C ASP A 216 -20.97 -13.68 -28.73
N ARG A 217 -19.64 -13.51 -28.84
CA ARG A 217 -18.67 -14.23 -27.98
C ARG A 217 -18.82 -13.87 -26.50
N LEU A 218 -19.03 -12.59 -26.19
CA LEU A 218 -19.25 -12.14 -24.83
C LEU A 218 -20.51 -12.77 -24.22
N ARG A 219 -21.60 -12.90 -24.97
CA ARG A 219 -22.85 -13.55 -24.50
C ARG A 219 -22.66 -14.99 -24.05
N VAL A 220 -21.70 -15.72 -24.60
CA VAL A 220 -21.39 -17.10 -24.19
C VAL A 220 -20.53 -17.13 -22.93
N SER A 221 -19.77 -16.07 -22.67
CA SER A 221 -18.79 -15.99 -21.57
C SER A 221 -19.39 -15.50 -20.25
N VAL A 222 -20.54 -14.82 -20.28
CA VAL A 222 -21.17 -14.14 -19.14
C VAL A 222 -22.58 -14.68 -18.86
N ARG A 223 -23.13 -14.40 -17.67
CA ARG A 223 -24.51 -14.80 -17.34
C ARG A 223 -25.55 -14.02 -18.14
N GLU A 224 -25.38 -12.71 -18.20
CA GLU A 224 -26.22 -11.78 -18.95
C GLU A 224 -25.36 -10.65 -19.51
N LEU A 225 -25.50 -10.32 -20.78
CA LEU A 225 -24.83 -9.18 -21.41
C LEU A 225 -25.83 -8.05 -21.64
N ARG A 226 -25.55 -6.87 -21.09
CA ARG A 226 -26.32 -5.64 -21.30
C ARG A 226 -25.43 -4.56 -21.88
N VAL A 227 -25.76 -4.14 -23.10
CA VAL A 227 -25.12 -2.97 -23.74
C VAL A 227 -26.08 -1.79 -23.61
N VAL A 228 -25.66 -0.78 -22.88
CA VAL A 228 -26.45 0.43 -22.62
C VAL A 228 -25.79 1.59 -23.33
N THR A 229 -26.41 2.07 -24.40
CA THR A 229 -25.99 3.33 -25.02
C THR A 229 -26.31 4.47 -24.06
N TYR A 230 -25.31 5.31 -23.78
CA TYR A 230 -25.51 6.45 -22.90
C TYR A 230 -24.77 7.67 -23.45
N ARG A 231 -25.40 8.84 -23.30
CA ARG A 231 -24.82 10.10 -23.72
C ARG A 231 -24.03 10.71 -22.57
N GLY A 232 -22.74 10.38 -22.51
CA GLY A 232 -21.80 11.06 -21.62
C GLY A 232 -21.67 12.53 -22.00
N GLY A 233 -21.40 13.40 -21.02
CA GLY A 233 -21.01 14.76 -21.34
C GLY A 233 -19.68 14.79 -22.11
N PRO A 234 -19.38 15.87 -22.85
CA PRO A 234 -18.09 16.00 -23.52
C PRO A 234 -16.98 15.85 -22.47
N ARG A 235 -16.11 14.85 -22.65
CA ARG A 235 -14.99 14.49 -21.76
C ARG A 235 -15.36 13.78 -20.44
N ARG A 236 -16.46 13.01 -20.40
CA ARG A 236 -17.03 12.45 -19.15
C ARG A 236 -17.16 10.93 -19.06
N GLU A 237 -16.27 10.20 -19.72
CA GLU A 237 -16.62 8.92 -20.32
C GLU A 237 -16.67 7.71 -19.35
N GLU A 238 -15.92 7.74 -18.26
CA GLU A 238 -15.83 6.59 -17.33
C GLU A 238 -16.80 6.72 -16.15
N GLN A 239 -16.69 7.84 -15.42
CA GLN A 239 -17.43 8.07 -14.17
C GLN A 239 -18.94 8.05 -14.35
N THR A 240 -19.43 8.69 -15.40
CA THR A 240 -20.87 8.81 -15.64
C THR A 240 -21.50 7.45 -15.94
N ALA A 241 -20.78 6.53 -16.57
CA ALA A 241 -21.24 5.17 -16.79
C ALA A 241 -21.45 4.42 -15.47
N TYR A 242 -20.50 4.53 -14.54
CA TYR A 242 -20.58 3.88 -13.24
C TYR A 242 -21.69 4.46 -12.37
N PHE A 243 -21.81 5.79 -12.30
CA PHE A 243 -22.93 6.41 -11.58
C PHE A 243 -24.27 6.08 -12.22
N LYS A 244 -24.36 6.09 -13.55
CA LYS A 244 -25.56 5.66 -14.25
C LYS A 244 -25.92 4.22 -13.90
N TYR A 245 -24.97 3.30 -13.90
CA TYR A 245 -25.21 1.92 -13.47
C TYR A 245 -25.78 1.85 -12.06
N ILE A 246 -25.14 2.53 -11.11
CA ILE A 246 -25.56 2.54 -9.70
C ILE A 246 -27.00 3.05 -9.58
N LEU A 247 -27.33 4.14 -10.28
CA LEU A 247 -28.67 4.75 -10.24
C LEU A 247 -29.73 3.90 -10.94
N ASP A 248 -29.42 3.32 -12.10
CA ASP A 248 -30.34 2.46 -12.86
C ASP A 248 -30.66 1.17 -12.10
N ASN A 249 -29.74 0.70 -11.24
CA ASN A 249 -29.85 -0.55 -10.52
C ASN A 249 -29.96 -0.36 -9.00
N TRP A 250 -30.21 0.86 -8.51
CA TRP A 250 -30.14 1.20 -7.08
C TRP A 250 -30.90 0.22 -6.18
N ASP A 251 -32.13 -0.10 -6.56
CA ASP A 251 -33.02 -0.97 -5.80
C ASP A 251 -32.70 -2.47 -5.98
N ASN A 252 -31.85 -2.82 -6.95
CA ASN A 252 -31.54 -4.19 -7.36
C ASN A 252 -30.02 -4.41 -7.56
N LEU A 253 -29.18 -3.74 -6.78
CA LEU A 253 -27.73 -3.90 -6.89
C LEU A 253 -27.31 -5.37 -6.62
N PRO A 254 -26.37 -5.92 -7.41
CA PRO A 254 -25.82 -7.25 -7.17
C PRO A 254 -25.05 -7.28 -5.85
N ASP A 255 -24.81 -8.44 -5.24
CA ASP A 255 -23.99 -8.52 -4.02
C ASP A 255 -22.61 -7.88 -4.21
N PHE A 256 -22.01 -8.02 -5.40
CA PHE A 256 -20.77 -7.34 -5.79
C PHE A 256 -20.90 -6.62 -7.14
N THR A 257 -20.43 -5.39 -7.19
CA THR A 257 -20.23 -4.64 -8.44
C THR A 257 -18.73 -4.52 -8.70
N ILE A 258 -18.29 -4.89 -9.89
CA ILE A 258 -16.89 -4.88 -10.32
C ILE A 258 -16.73 -3.77 -11.36
N PHE A 259 -16.14 -2.65 -10.97
CA PHE A 259 -15.84 -1.53 -11.86
C PHE A 259 -14.48 -1.75 -12.53
N VAL A 260 -14.48 -1.88 -13.86
CA VAL A 260 -13.27 -2.08 -14.68
C VAL A 260 -13.28 -1.15 -15.89
N HIS A 261 -12.08 -0.85 -16.38
CA HIS A 261 -11.90 -0.08 -17.61
C HIS A 261 -11.79 -1.02 -18.82
N PRO A 262 -12.05 -0.55 -20.05
CA PRO A 262 -11.78 -1.31 -21.28
C PRO A 262 -10.35 -1.79 -21.43
N ASP A 263 -9.40 -0.96 -21.01
CA ASP A 263 -7.94 -1.15 -21.05
C ASP A 263 -7.41 -1.82 -19.77
N ALA A 264 -8.22 -2.67 -19.13
CA ALA A 264 -7.87 -3.30 -17.87
C ALA A 264 -6.55 -4.10 -17.92
N ASP A 265 -6.12 -4.61 -19.08
CA ASP A 265 -4.81 -5.25 -19.25
C ASP A 265 -3.63 -4.29 -19.02
N GLU A 266 -3.79 -3.01 -19.36
CA GLU A 266 -2.79 -1.97 -19.10
C GLU A 266 -2.66 -1.68 -17.59
N HIS A 267 -3.76 -1.77 -16.85
CA HIS A 267 -3.82 -1.38 -15.42
C HIS A 267 -3.76 -2.53 -14.41
N GLN A 268 -4.12 -3.75 -14.81
CA GLN A 268 -4.11 -4.94 -13.94
C GLN A 268 -3.00 -5.93 -14.28
N GLY A 269 -2.22 -5.63 -15.32
CA GLY A 269 -1.19 -6.50 -15.86
C GLY A 269 -1.78 -7.67 -16.66
N GLN A 270 -0.95 -8.26 -17.52
CA GLN A 270 -1.37 -9.23 -18.54
C GLN A 270 -2.11 -10.48 -18.02
N LYS A 271 -1.99 -10.81 -16.73
CA LYS A 271 -2.61 -12.00 -16.13
C LYS A 271 -3.83 -11.70 -15.27
N PHE A 272 -4.16 -10.43 -15.04
CA PHE A 272 -5.33 -10.02 -14.25
C PHE A 272 -5.45 -10.79 -12.92
N LEU A 273 -4.33 -10.98 -12.22
CA LEU A 273 -4.29 -11.90 -11.08
C LEU A 273 -5.28 -11.48 -9.98
N ALA A 274 -5.42 -10.17 -9.75
CA ALA A 274 -6.39 -9.60 -8.83
C ALA A 274 -7.84 -9.98 -9.18
N LEU A 275 -8.28 -9.65 -10.40
CA LEU A 275 -9.63 -9.93 -10.88
C LEU A 275 -9.90 -11.43 -10.94
N THR A 276 -8.93 -12.22 -11.37
CA THR A 276 -9.00 -13.69 -11.39
C THR A 276 -9.27 -14.24 -10.00
N ARG A 277 -8.54 -13.78 -8.97
CA ARG A 277 -8.70 -14.22 -7.58
C ARG A 277 -10.06 -13.84 -7.00
N VAL A 278 -10.52 -12.62 -7.27
CA VAL A 278 -11.85 -12.16 -6.88
C VAL A 278 -12.93 -13.02 -7.50
N LEU A 279 -12.89 -13.23 -8.82
CA LEU A 279 -13.92 -14.00 -9.50
C LEU A 279 -13.91 -15.46 -9.07
N LYS A 280 -12.74 -16.05 -8.81
CA LYS A 280 -12.64 -17.38 -8.19
C LYS A 280 -13.33 -17.40 -6.82
N LEU A 281 -13.10 -16.39 -5.98
CA LEU A 281 -13.74 -16.29 -4.68
C LEU A 281 -15.26 -16.12 -4.79
N ILE A 282 -15.75 -15.20 -5.62
CA ILE A 282 -17.19 -14.99 -5.85
C ILE A 282 -17.84 -16.29 -6.37
N ASN A 283 -17.16 -17.01 -7.26
CA ASN A 283 -17.62 -18.28 -7.81
C ASN A 283 -17.66 -19.42 -6.79
N THR A 284 -17.05 -19.27 -5.60
CA THR A 284 -17.26 -20.22 -4.49
C THR A 284 -18.69 -20.17 -3.95
N GLN A 285 -19.44 -19.09 -4.20
CA GLN A 285 -20.83 -18.92 -3.76
C GLN A 285 -20.97 -19.21 -2.27
N SER A 286 -20.08 -18.63 -1.46
CA SER A 286 -19.90 -18.97 -0.05
C SER A 286 -20.06 -17.76 0.87
N GLN A 287 -20.29 -18.04 2.16
CA GLN A 287 -20.25 -17.02 3.21
C GLN A 287 -18.90 -16.28 3.21
N PHE A 288 -17.82 -17.03 3.04
CA PHE A 288 -16.48 -16.46 3.05
C PHE A 288 -16.29 -15.39 1.96
N ALA A 289 -16.80 -15.63 0.75
CA ALA A 289 -16.74 -14.65 -0.33
C ALA A 289 -17.46 -13.35 0.03
N TYR A 290 -18.62 -13.44 0.70
CA TYR A 290 -19.40 -12.28 1.15
C TYR A 290 -18.70 -11.48 2.25
N ASP A 291 -18.07 -12.16 3.20
CA ASP A 291 -17.42 -11.52 4.33
C ASP A 291 -16.06 -10.92 3.96
N ALA A 292 -15.32 -11.58 3.06
CA ALA A 292 -13.98 -11.18 2.66
C ALA A 292 -13.92 -10.06 1.60
N LEU A 293 -14.96 -9.91 0.77
CA LEU A 293 -15.02 -8.89 -0.29
C LEU A 293 -15.99 -7.78 0.09
N GLU A 294 -15.53 -6.82 0.88
CA GLU A 294 -16.33 -5.62 1.13
C GLU A 294 -15.97 -4.52 0.12
N TYR A 295 -14.70 -4.16 0.08
CA TYR A 295 -14.10 -3.34 -0.95
C TYR A 295 -12.75 -3.97 -1.31
N TYR A 296 -12.51 -4.21 -2.58
CA TYR A 296 -11.24 -4.74 -3.05
C TYR A 296 -10.84 -4.04 -4.33
N PRO A 297 -9.81 -3.19 -4.30
CA PRO A 297 -9.35 -2.55 -5.53
C PRO A 297 -8.74 -3.62 -6.45
N LEU A 298 -8.67 -3.40 -7.75
CA LEU A 298 -8.16 -4.36 -8.76
C LEU A 298 -6.86 -3.86 -9.41
N ALA A 299 -6.71 -2.54 -9.48
CA ALA A 299 -5.49 -1.83 -9.83
C ALA A 299 -5.30 -0.73 -8.78
N GLN A 300 -4.08 -0.56 -8.24
CA GLN A 300 -3.79 0.65 -7.47
C GLN A 300 -3.08 1.64 -8.35
N GLN A 301 -3.68 2.81 -8.44
CA GLN A 301 -2.98 3.98 -8.90
C GLN A 301 -2.63 4.80 -7.67
N MET A 302 -1.36 5.20 -7.54
CA MET A 302 -1.05 6.25 -6.58
C MET A 302 -1.65 7.54 -7.12
N VAL A 303 -2.65 8.12 -6.44
CA VAL A 303 -3.05 9.50 -6.72
C VAL A 303 -1.92 10.37 -6.20
N VAL A 304 -1.01 10.68 -7.10
CA VAL A 304 0.10 11.58 -6.81
C VAL A 304 -0.48 12.98 -6.77
N ASP A 305 -0.71 13.47 -5.56
CA ASP A 305 -0.61 14.89 -5.20
C ASP A 305 -1.56 15.88 -5.91
N PRO A 306 -2.23 16.82 -5.20
CA PRO A 306 -3.00 17.87 -5.84
C PRO A 306 -2.15 18.70 -6.83
N ARG A 307 -0.82 18.64 -6.74
CA ARG A 307 0.17 19.08 -7.73
C ARG A 307 -0.11 18.62 -9.16
N ARG A 308 -0.76 17.48 -9.41
CA ARG A 308 -1.20 17.09 -10.76
C ARG A 308 -2.16 18.09 -11.40
N THR A 309 -2.88 18.86 -10.58
CA THR A 309 -3.76 19.95 -11.05
C THR A 309 -3.04 21.29 -11.13
N TRP A 310 -1.79 21.40 -10.68
CA TRP A 310 -1.01 22.64 -10.66
C TRP A 310 0.03 22.65 -11.79
N GLY A 311 0.03 23.70 -12.61
CA GLY A 311 1.20 24.07 -13.42
C GLY A 311 1.28 23.58 -14.87
N ARG A 312 0.25 22.95 -15.45
CA ARG A 312 0.12 23.01 -16.92
C ARG A 312 -0.39 24.41 -17.29
N GLU A 313 0.22 25.08 -18.25
CA GLU A 313 -0.36 26.32 -18.82
C GLU A 313 -1.80 26.02 -19.28
N GLY A 314 -2.78 26.70 -18.68
CA GLY A 314 -4.21 26.43 -18.84
C GLY A 314 -4.87 25.54 -17.76
N ALA A 315 -4.09 24.85 -16.92
CA ALA A 315 -4.59 24.01 -15.82
C ALA A 315 -4.78 24.72 -14.48
N ASP A 316 -4.37 25.99 -14.36
CA ASP A 316 -4.80 26.87 -13.24
C ASP A 316 -6.33 26.96 -13.13
N ALA A 317 -7.07 26.59 -14.18
CA ALA A 317 -8.53 26.44 -14.14
C ALA A 317 -9.01 25.32 -13.19
N PHE A 318 -8.22 24.26 -13.00
CA PHE A 318 -8.65 23.09 -12.23
C PHE A 318 -8.32 23.18 -10.75
N ALA A 319 -7.30 23.93 -10.34
CA ALA A 319 -6.97 24.08 -8.93
C ALA A 319 -8.15 24.65 -8.10
N PRO A 320 -8.87 25.71 -8.51
CA PRO A 320 -10.08 26.16 -7.82
C PRO A 320 -11.21 25.13 -7.82
N VAL A 321 -11.30 24.29 -8.87
CA VAL A 321 -12.29 23.22 -8.98
C VAL A 321 -11.96 22.10 -8.00
N TRP A 322 -10.69 21.65 -7.93
CA TRP A 322 -10.19 20.66 -6.98
C TRP A 322 -10.34 21.12 -5.53
N ARG A 323 -10.03 22.39 -5.22
CA ARG A 323 -10.23 22.95 -3.87
C ARG A 323 -11.69 22.92 -3.43
N ARG A 324 -12.61 23.32 -4.32
CA ARG A 324 -14.06 23.26 -4.06
C ARG A 324 -14.56 21.82 -3.95
N PHE A 325 -14.06 20.95 -4.82
CA PHE A 325 -14.33 19.52 -4.83
C PHE A 325 -13.94 18.89 -3.49
N TRP A 326 -12.70 19.09 -3.05
CA TRP A 326 -12.18 18.52 -1.81
C TRP A 326 -12.99 18.98 -0.59
N ARG A 327 -13.24 20.29 -0.50
CA ARG A 327 -14.04 20.87 0.59
C ARG A 327 -15.45 20.27 0.64
N ARG A 328 -16.08 20.08 -0.52
CA ARG A 328 -17.42 19.50 -0.60
C ARG A 328 -17.41 18.00 -0.25
N LEU A 329 -16.39 17.27 -0.69
CA LEU A 329 -16.31 15.83 -0.50
C LEU A 329 -15.98 15.45 0.96
N PHE A 330 -15.03 16.16 1.57
CA PHE A 330 -14.49 15.84 2.90
C PHE A 330 -14.98 16.79 4.01
N GLY A 331 -15.76 17.82 3.68
CA GLY A 331 -16.27 18.80 4.63
C GLY A 331 -15.22 19.76 5.21
N ASN A 332 -13.93 19.52 4.96
CA ASN A 332 -12.81 20.32 5.42
C ASN A 332 -12.04 20.89 4.24
N SER A 333 -11.43 22.06 4.43
CA SER A 333 -10.49 22.56 3.44
C SER A 333 -9.28 21.62 3.40
N TRP A 334 -8.65 21.52 2.24
CA TRP A 334 -7.42 20.77 2.10
C TRP A 334 -6.33 21.43 3.00
N GLU A 335 -6.29 22.76 3.11
CA GLU A 335 -5.38 23.47 4.04
C GLU A 335 -5.56 23.04 5.51
N ASP A 336 -6.80 22.75 5.95
CA ASP A 336 -7.08 22.26 7.32
C ASP A 336 -6.36 20.94 7.63
N LEU A 337 -6.11 20.11 6.60
CA LEU A 337 -5.35 18.87 6.68
C LEU A 337 -3.83 19.09 6.64
N GLY A 338 -3.37 20.35 6.65
CA GLY A 338 -1.95 20.72 6.65
C GLY A 338 -1.33 20.87 5.27
N PHE A 339 -2.15 20.96 4.20
CA PHE A 339 -1.61 21.21 2.87
C PHE A 339 -1.25 22.69 2.68
N ALA A 340 -0.10 22.90 2.04
CA ALA A 340 0.29 24.19 1.51
C ALA A 340 0.51 24.02 0.01
N GLU A 341 0.16 25.04 -0.77
CA GLU A 341 0.54 25.12 -2.18
C GLU A 341 2.06 24.92 -2.31
N PRO A 342 2.55 24.13 -3.27
CA PRO A 342 3.97 23.89 -3.43
C PRO A 342 4.66 25.24 -3.51
N ARG A 343 5.57 25.46 -2.56
CA ARG A 343 6.28 26.73 -2.44
C ARG A 343 7.02 27.09 -3.71
N CYS A 344 7.35 26.09 -4.53
CA CYS A 344 8.17 26.23 -5.72
C CYS A 344 7.41 25.79 -6.97
N LYS A 345 7.41 26.66 -7.97
CA LYS A 345 6.99 26.40 -9.35
C LYS A 345 8.21 25.92 -10.15
N TRP A 346 7.95 25.11 -11.18
CA TRP A 346 8.98 24.49 -12.01
C TRP A 346 8.74 24.84 -13.47
N GLU A 347 9.64 25.59 -14.08
CA GLU A 347 9.56 25.96 -15.50
C GLU A 347 10.42 25.00 -16.34
N LYS A 348 9.83 24.40 -17.37
CA LYS A 348 10.51 23.41 -18.23
C LYS A 348 11.26 24.09 -19.37
N HIS A 349 12.54 23.79 -19.50
CA HIS A 349 13.43 24.29 -20.56
C HIS A 349 14.03 23.11 -21.34
N PRO A 350 13.42 22.70 -22.47
CA PRO A 350 13.96 21.66 -23.35
C PRO A 350 15.27 22.11 -24.02
N GLY A 351 16.22 21.21 -24.20
CA GLY A 351 17.53 21.49 -24.79
C GLY A 351 18.43 22.37 -23.92
N HIS A 352 18.17 22.43 -22.61
CA HIS A 352 18.91 23.26 -21.66
C HIS A 352 19.34 22.45 -20.43
N PHE A 353 20.47 22.83 -19.84
CA PHE A 353 21.00 22.29 -18.59
C PHE A 353 21.20 23.40 -17.54
N LEU A 354 21.20 23.02 -16.26
CA LEU A 354 21.56 23.91 -15.16
C LEU A 354 22.96 23.54 -14.67
N ALA A 355 23.84 24.53 -14.57
CA ALA A 355 25.23 24.30 -14.18
C ALA A 355 25.36 23.98 -12.68
N GLN A 356 26.39 23.18 -12.37
CA GLN A 356 26.83 22.76 -11.04
C GLN A 356 25.80 21.91 -10.27
N HIS A 357 26.26 20.91 -9.53
CA HIS A 357 25.42 20.11 -8.65
C HIS A 357 25.05 20.92 -7.39
N ALA A 358 23.77 20.88 -6.98
CA ALA A 358 23.31 21.56 -5.78
C ALA A 358 23.94 20.90 -4.53
N GLU A 359 24.62 21.69 -3.70
CA GLU A 359 25.43 21.20 -2.55
C GLU A 359 26.43 20.08 -2.88
N GLY A 360 26.84 19.96 -4.14
CA GLY A 360 27.71 18.87 -4.60
C GLY A 360 27.02 17.50 -4.71
N ASP A 361 25.69 17.44 -4.68
CA ASP A 361 24.93 16.19 -4.85
C ASP A 361 24.95 15.73 -6.31
N THR A 362 25.82 14.76 -6.61
CA THR A 362 25.98 14.17 -7.94
C THR A 362 25.06 12.98 -8.20
N ARG A 363 24.20 12.60 -7.25
CA ARG A 363 23.33 11.43 -7.39
C ARG A 363 22.29 11.67 -8.47
N ARG A 364 21.96 10.61 -9.20
CA ARG A 364 20.86 10.58 -10.16
C ARG A 364 19.57 10.14 -9.49
N TYR A 365 18.47 10.73 -9.92
CA TYR A 365 17.14 10.56 -9.38
C TYR A 365 16.12 10.40 -10.51
N SER A 366 14.94 9.90 -10.16
CA SER A 366 13.74 10.16 -10.94
C SER A 366 13.45 11.68 -10.94
N LEU A 367 12.75 12.20 -11.96
CA LEU A 367 12.37 13.63 -11.98
C LEU A 367 11.60 14.06 -10.72
N PRO A 368 10.59 13.30 -10.22
CA PRO A 368 9.90 13.62 -8.98
C PRO A 368 10.83 13.69 -7.76
N ASP A 369 11.72 12.71 -7.60
CA ASP A 369 12.65 12.66 -6.48
C ASP A 369 13.67 13.80 -6.55
N ALA A 370 14.16 14.12 -7.77
CA ALA A 370 15.06 15.24 -7.98
C ALA A 370 14.41 16.56 -7.56
N LYS A 371 13.15 16.80 -7.98
CA LYS A 371 12.39 18.00 -7.59
C LYS A 371 12.20 18.07 -6.07
N LEU A 372 11.90 16.94 -5.43
CA LEU A 372 11.75 16.85 -3.98
C LEU A 372 13.07 17.19 -3.25
N VAL A 373 14.16 16.52 -3.61
CA VAL A 373 15.50 16.78 -3.05
C VAL A 373 15.88 18.24 -3.25
N CYS A 374 15.72 18.77 -4.46
CA CYS A 374 16.00 20.17 -4.77
C CYS A 374 15.13 21.14 -3.96
N ALA A 375 13.87 20.82 -3.68
CA ALA A 375 13.03 21.62 -2.78
C ALA A 375 13.56 21.61 -1.34
N HIS A 376 14.02 20.45 -0.83
CA HIS A 376 14.65 20.33 0.49
C HIS A 376 15.96 21.13 0.62
N LEU A 377 16.74 21.19 -0.46
CA LEU A 377 17.98 21.99 -0.52
C LEU A 377 17.74 23.51 -0.51
N GLY A 378 16.48 23.97 -0.55
CA GLY A 378 16.17 25.40 -0.48
C GLY A 378 16.88 26.20 -1.58
N ASP A 379 17.45 27.34 -1.23
CA ASP A 379 18.09 28.26 -2.18
C ASP A 379 19.40 27.71 -2.77
N ALA A 380 19.96 26.62 -2.20
CA ALA A 380 21.13 25.96 -2.75
C ALA A 380 20.84 25.20 -4.05
N CYS A 381 19.57 24.98 -4.38
CA CYS A 381 19.14 24.32 -5.60
C CYS A 381 18.19 25.20 -6.42
N GLY A 382 18.69 25.65 -7.57
CA GLY A 382 17.95 26.45 -8.55
C GLY A 382 17.17 25.61 -9.58
N GLY A 383 17.33 24.29 -9.61
CA GLY A 383 16.49 23.43 -10.42
C GLY A 383 17.01 22.01 -10.59
N VAL A 384 16.43 21.26 -11.54
CA VAL A 384 16.87 19.89 -11.87
C VAL A 384 17.12 19.75 -13.36
N THR A 385 18.10 18.94 -13.75
CA THR A 385 18.40 18.65 -15.16
C THR A 385 18.35 17.15 -15.39
N CYS A 386 17.59 16.73 -16.40
CA CYS A 386 17.37 15.35 -16.82
C CYS A 386 17.91 15.11 -18.23
N GLY A 387 18.11 13.85 -18.60
CA GLY A 387 18.56 13.44 -19.92
C GLY A 387 20.08 13.47 -20.13
N THR A 388 20.88 13.71 -19.08
CA THR A 388 22.34 13.63 -19.15
C THR A 388 22.77 12.18 -19.47
N PRO A 389 23.58 11.93 -20.50
CA PRO A 389 24.13 10.60 -20.78
C PRO A 389 24.82 10.01 -19.53
N ILE A 390 24.71 8.69 -19.33
CA ILE A 390 25.48 7.99 -18.30
C ILE A 390 26.87 7.74 -18.89
N GLU A 391 27.92 8.20 -18.20
CA GLU A 391 29.30 7.91 -18.62
C GLU A 391 29.57 6.41 -18.49
N ALA A 392 30.37 5.84 -19.39
CA ALA A 392 30.54 4.39 -19.49
C ALA A 392 31.18 3.74 -18.25
N ASP A 393 31.82 4.53 -17.38
CA ASP A 393 32.43 4.12 -16.12
C ASP A 393 31.43 4.07 -14.93
N GLU A 394 30.23 4.64 -15.06
CA GLU A 394 29.15 4.53 -14.06
C GLU A 394 28.36 3.20 -14.17
N PHE A 395 28.61 2.37 -15.20
CA PHE A 395 27.84 1.15 -15.51
C PHE A 395 28.24 -0.11 -14.73
N ASP A 396 29.29 -0.08 -13.92
CA ASP A 396 29.88 -1.30 -13.31
C ASP A 396 29.23 -1.79 -11.99
N LEU A 397 27.99 -1.35 -11.67
CA LEU A 397 27.25 -1.84 -10.51
C LEU A 397 26.23 -2.95 -10.90
N PRO A 398 26.41 -4.20 -10.46
CA PRO A 398 25.51 -5.30 -10.82
C PRO A 398 24.12 -5.11 -10.21
N GLY A 399 23.08 -5.06 -11.05
CA GLY A 399 21.66 -5.02 -10.65
C GLY A 399 20.82 -3.85 -11.18
N GLN A 400 21.34 -3.01 -12.08
CA GLN A 400 20.68 -1.76 -12.51
C GLN A 400 19.95 -1.78 -13.87
N ASP A 401 19.78 -2.92 -14.53
CA ASP A 401 19.11 -2.99 -15.85
C ASP A 401 17.65 -2.49 -15.86
N GLN A 402 17.01 -2.30 -14.69
CA GLN A 402 15.67 -1.69 -14.58
C GLN A 402 15.67 -0.16 -14.38
N PHE A 403 16.81 0.48 -14.13
CA PHE A 403 16.90 1.93 -13.82
C PHE A 403 17.47 2.79 -14.96
N VAL A 404 17.44 2.29 -16.19
CA VAL A 404 17.86 3.01 -17.42
C VAL A 404 17.14 4.36 -17.65
N ARG A 405 16.18 4.75 -16.79
CA ARG A 405 15.41 6.01 -16.87
C ARG A 405 15.70 7.05 -15.79
N ALA A 406 16.50 6.75 -14.76
CA ALA A 406 16.86 7.75 -13.74
C ALA A 406 17.96 8.70 -14.28
N THR A 407 17.55 9.78 -14.96
CA THR A 407 18.48 10.70 -15.65
C THR A 407 18.61 12.07 -15.00
N CYS A 408 17.95 12.33 -13.87
CA CYS A 408 17.85 13.67 -13.31
C CYS A 408 18.87 13.92 -12.19
N THR A 409 19.50 15.09 -12.20
CA THR A 409 20.41 15.58 -11.15
C THR A 409 19.90 16.90 -10.59
N VAL A 410 20.14 17.15 -9.31
CA VAL A 410 19.80 18.42 -8.67
C VAL A 410 20.90 19.44 -8.94
N ARG A 411 20.52 20.63 -9.42
CA ARG A 411 21.45 21.62 -9.96
C ARG A 411 21.34 22.95 -9.21
N ARG A 412 22.50 23.57 -8.98
CA ARG A 412 22.57 24.88 -8.33
C ARG A 412 21.93 25.94 -9.21
N GLY A 413 22.23 25.96 -10.51
CA GLY A 413 21.54 26.78 -11.49
C GLY A 413 21.59 28.30 -11.24
N ALA A 414 22.64 28.78 -10.55
CA ALA A 414 22.75 30.19 -10.15
C ALA A 414 22.77 31.17 -11.34
N ASP A 415 23.29 30.71 -12.48
CA ASP A 415 23.38 31.48 -13.72
C ASP A 415 22.18 31.27 -14.66
N GLY A 416 21.16 30.53 -14.22
CA GLY A 416 20.02 30.13 -15.03
C GLY A 416 20.32 28.97 -16.00
N PRO A 417 19.32 28.56 -16.81
CA PRO A 417 19.47 27.47 -17.78
C PRO A 417 20.38 27.90 -18.93
N SER A 418 21.35 27.05 -19.27
CA SER A 418 22.25 27.21 -20.42
C SER A 418 21.89 26.23 -21.52
N ALA A 419 22.14 26.58 -22.79
CA ALA A 419 21.93 25.65 -23.90
C ALA A 419 22.75 24.38 -23.69
N SER A 420 22.09 23.22 -23.78
CA SER A 420 22.76 21.94 -23.63
C SER A 420 23.46 21.54 -24.93
N PRO A 421 24.67 20.96 -24.87
CA PRO A 421 25.26 20.28 -26.03
C PRO A 421 24.46 19.04 -26.44
N GLU A 422 23.66 18.48 -25.53
CA GLU A 422 22.83 17.30 -25.74
C GLU A 422 21.37 17.69 -25.98
N PRO A 423 20.80 17.48 -27.18
CA PRO A 423 19.43 17.90 -27.50
C PRO A 423 18.36 17.16 -26.69
N ALA A 424 18.72 16.05 -26.04
CA ALA A 424 17.82 15.27 -25.17
C ALA A 424 17.72 15.83 -23.74
N GLU A 425 18.59 16.75 -23.34
CA GLU A 425 18.56 17.29 -21.99
C GLU A 425 17.39 18.25 -21.77
N VAL A 426 16.81 18.19 -20.57
CA VAL A 426 15.71 19.05 -20.17
C VAL A 426 15.96 19.52 -18.75
N SER A 427 15.92 20.84 -18.56
CA SER A 427 15.99 21.44 -17.24
C SER A 427 14.63 21.90 -16.74
N TYR A 428 14.45 21.84 -15.44
CA TYR A 428 13.30 22.37 -14.74
C TYR A 428 13.80 23.41 -13.72
N VAL A 429 13.62 24.68 -14.03
CA VAL A 429 14.07 25.80 -13.19
C VAL A 429 13.08 25.99 -12.06
N LYS A 430 13.60 26.06 -10.83
CA LYS A 430 12.83 26.18 -9.60
C LYS A 430 12.66 27.66 -9.25
N THR A 431 11.42 28.12 -9.17
CA THR A 431 11.07 29.46 -8.66
C THR A 431 10.21 29.30 -7.42
N CYS A 432 10.74 29.64 -6.24
CA CYS A 432 9.96 29.60 -5.01
C CYS A 432 9.41 30.97 -4.65
N LEU A 433 8.23 31.01 -4.04
CA LEU A 433 7.75 32.21 -3.37
C LEU A 433 8.71 32.53 -2.21
N ASP A 434 9.20 33.77 -2.17
CA ASP A 434 10.16 34.23 -1.17
C ASP A 434 9.68 33.89 0.26
N ARG A 435 10.62 33.45 1.09
CA ARG A 435 10.39 33.06 2.50
C ARG A 435 9.98 34.23 3.41
N ASP A 436 9.92 35.45 2.88
CA ASP A 436 10.05 36.66 3.66
C ASP A 436 8.73 37.44 3.73
N ALA A 437 7.92 37.06 4.72
CA ALA A 437 7.08 37.99 5.49
C ALA A 437 6.62 37.38 6.82
N ASP A 438 6.37 36.06 6.88
CA ASP A 438 5.75 35.43 8.05
C ASP A 438 6.57 34.28 8.69
N ALA A 439 7.66 33.82 8.07
CA ALA A 439 8.38 32.63 8.54
C ALA A 439 9.52 32.88 9.53
N GLU A 440 10.00 34.13 9.68
CA GLU A 440 11.11 34.44 10.59
C GLU A 440 10.69 34.44 12.08
N GLN A 441 9.39 34.35 12.36
CA GLN A 441 8.86 34.23 13.72
C GLN A 441 8.51 32.78 14.13
N ASP A 442 8.68 31.81 13.23
CA ASP A 442 8.25 30.41 13.44
C ASP A 442 9.42 29.40 13.52
N SER A 443 10.67 29.88 13.55
CA SER A 443 11.86 29.02 13.71
C SER A 443 12.22 28.72 15.17
N VAL A 444 11.49 29.29 16.13
CA VAL A 444 11.64 29.01 17.58
C VAL A 444 10.52 28.09 18.13
N SER A 445 9.51 27.74 17.33
CA SER A 445 8.29 27.06 17.80
C SER A 445 8.23 25.54 17.58
N LYS A 446 9.21 24.91 16.92
CA LYS A 446 9.16 23.47 16.58
C LYS A 446 9.84 22.50 17.55
N ALA A 447 10.56 22.98 18.57
CA ALA A 447 11.19 22.09 19.55
C ALA A 447 10.36 22.01 20.83
N THR A 448 9.52 20.97 20.96
CA THR A 448 8.87 20.59 22.22
C THR A 448 9.86 20.14 23.30
N TYR A 449 11.14 19.97 22.96
CA TYR A 449 12.19 19.51 23.84
C TYR A 449 13.44 20.40 23.73
N ARG A 450 14.01 20.77 24.88
CA ARG A 450 15.27 21.51 25.02
C ARG A 450 16.37 20.56 25.43
N GLU A 451 17.44 20.51 24.64
CA GLU A 451 18.63 19.70 24.93
C GLU A 451 19.47 20.32 26.06
N ALA A 452 19.93 19.50 26.99
CA ALA A 452 20.81 19.85 28.10
C ALA A 452 21.96 18.83 28.19
N LYS A 453 23.13 19.22 27.71
CA LYS A 453 24.33 18.38 27.65
C LYS A 453 25.01 18.27 29.01
N GLY A 454 25.54 17.08 29.34
CA GLY A 454 26.24 16.84 30.60
C GLY A 454 25.30 16.83 31.81
N THR A 455 24.02 16.54 31.60
CA THR A 455 23.00 16.53 32.65
C THR A 455 22.04 15.37 32.45
N PHE A 456 21.41 14.91 33.54
CA PHE A 456 20.36 13.90 33.55
C PHE A 456 19.15 14.32 34.41
N LEU A 457 17.96 13.81 34.08
CA LEU A 457 16.77 13.89 34.94
C LEU A 457 16.65 12.65 35.82
N LEU A 458 16.27 12.85 37.09
CA LEU A 458 16.09 11.78 38.08
C LEU A 458 14.74 11.06 37.91
N GLY A 459 14.70 9.76 38.27
CA GLY A 459 13.49 8.95 38.30
C GLY A 459 12.96 8.55 36.91
N TYR A 460 12.43 7.34 36.79
CA TYR A 460 11.79 6.87 35.55
C TYR A 460 10.35 7.37 35.46
N ALA A 461 9.92 7.80 34.27
CA ALA A 461 8.55 8.24 34.06
C ALA A 461 7.60 7.04 34.10
N ALA A 462 6.60 7.06 34.98
CA ALA A 462 5.65 5.95 35.18
C ALA A 462 6.32 4.58 35.40
N ASP A 463 7.43 4.57 36.15
CA ASP A 463 8.27 3.38 36.41
C ASP A 463 8.82 2.71 35.15
N ASP A 464 8.84 3.42 34.02
CA ASP A 464 9.31 2.94 32.73
C ASP A 464 10.84 3.06 32.61
N SER A 465 11.53 2.00 33.02
CA SER A 465 12.99 1.88 32.93
C SER A 465 13.50 1.24 31.63
N VAL A 466 12.65 1.12 30.60
CA VAL A 466 13.02 0.43 29.36
C VAL A 466 13.97 1.29 28.53
N LEU A 467 15.05 0.67 28.09
CA LEU A 467 16.10 1.22 27.25
C LEU A 467 15.65 1.28 25.79
N ARG A 468 15.71 2.46 25.16
CA ARG A 468 15.22 2.68 23.79
C ARG A 468 16.11 3.64 23.01
N GLY A 469 15.95 3.70 21.69
CA GLY A 469 16.54 4.77 20.88
C GLY A 469 15.94 6.15 21.21
N GLU A 470 16.60 7.23 20.76
CA GLU A 470 16.16 8.62 21.03
C GLU A 470 14.74 8.88 20.54
N ALA A 471 14.44 8.55 19.28
CA ALA A 471 13.14 8.81 18.66
C ALA A 471 12.00 8.04 19.35
N GLU A 472 12.28 6.83 19.83
CA GLU A 472 11.30 6.01 20.54
C GLU A 472 11.09 6.52 21.98
N SER A 473 12.17 6.91 22.67
CA SER A 473 12.07 7.56 24.00
C SER A 473 11.29 8.86 23.93
N ARG A 474 11.46 9.65 22.86
CA ARG A 474 10.67 10.85 22.62
C ARG A 474 9.18 10.55 22.49
N ARG A 475 8.81 9.64 21.59
CA ARG A 475 7.40 9.21 21.42
C ARG A 475 6.82 8.70 22.73
N ARG A 476 7.58 7.89 23.47
CA ARG A 476 7.15 7.35 24.76
C ARG A 476 6.93 8.46 25.79
N CYS A 477 7.81 9.46 25.86
CA CYS A 477 7.66 10.60 26.75
C CYS A 477 6.43 11.47 26.38
N ASP A 478 6.10 11.57 25.09
CA ASP A 478 4.88 12.24 24.63
C ASP A 478 3.61 11.48 25.04
N GLU A 479 3.59 10.15 24.89
CA GLU A 479 2.49 9.26 25.32
C GLU A 479 2.22 9.35 26.82
N LEU A 480 3.27 9.45 27.63
CA LEU A 480 3.19 9.54 29.10
C LEU A 480 2.69 10.92 29.57
N ARG A 481 2.51 11.89 28.67
CA ARG A 481 1.97 13.23 28.96
C ARG A 481 2.70 13.92 30.12
N ASP A 482 1.99 14.22 31.21
CA ASP A 482 2.50 14.93 32.38
C ASP A 482 3.34 14.04 33.30
N ALA A 483 3.29 12.71 33.12
CA ALA A 483 4.13 11.79 33.87
C ALA A 483 5.59 11.78 33.37
N CYS A 484 5.87 12.39 32.21
CA CYS A 484 7.21 12.49 31.64
C CYS A 484 7.63 13.95 31.45
N THR A 485 8.72 14.34 32.12
CA THR A 485 9.30 15.68 32.02
C THR A 485 10.40 15.76 30.95
N GLY A 486 10.90 14.62 30.48
CA GLY A 486 11.91 14.53 29.44
C GLY A 486 12.48 13.13 29.31
N TYR A 487 13.52 12.96 28.51
CA TYR A 487 14.26 11.70 28.42
C TYR A 487 15.77 11.96 28.47
N THR A 488 16.51 11.01 29.06
CA THR A 488 17.97 11.07 29.18
C THR A 488 18.58 9.96 28.35
N CYS A 489 19.56 10.30 27.52
CA CYS A 489 20.34 9.38 26.72
C CYS A 489 21.77 9.27 27.25
N GLU A 490 22.30 8.05 27.27
CA GLU A 490 23.72 7.83 27.54
C GLU A 490 24.58 8.47 26.45
N LYS A 491 25.80 8.86 26.85
CA LYS A 491 26.78 9.75 26.18
C LYS A 491 26.60 9.91 24.66
N SER A 492 26.49 11.17 24.22
CA SER A 492 26.41 11.52 22.80
C SER A 492 27.57 10.93 22.02
N LEU A 493 27.24 10.34 20.88
CA LEU A 493 28.20 9.89 19.88
C LEU A 493 29.27 10.95 19.59
N VAL A 494 30.54 10.59 19.75
CA VAL A 494 31.64 11.41 19.25
C VAL A 494 31.71 11.20 17.73
N VAL A 495 31.01 12.05 16.98
CA VAL A 495 31.06 12.04 15.52
C VAL A 495 32.43 12.55 15.08
N THR A 496 33.28 11.67 14.54
CA THR A 496 34.56 12.08 13.94
C THR A 496 34.41 12.27 12.43
N ARG A 497 35.24 13.14 11.83
CA ARG A 497 35.25 13.38 10.37
C ARG A 497 35.52 12.13 9.52
N SER A 498 35.98 11.04 10.12
CA SER A 498 36.28 9.77 9.44
C SER A 498 35.17 8.71 9.58
N MET A 499 34.03 9.03 10.21
CA MET A 499 32.92 8.07 10.32
C MET A 499 32.18 7.93 8.99
N THR A 500 31.94 6.69 8.59
CA THR A 500 31.07 6.37 7.44
C THR A 500 29.60 6.50 7.82
N LYS A 501 28.72 6.72 6.83
CA LYS A 501 27.26 6.80 7.05
C LYS A 501 26.70 5.58 7.79
N LYS A 502 27.19 4.38 7.47
CA LYS A 502 26.82 3.13 8.14
C LYS A 502 27.22 3.15 9.62
N ALA A 503 28.46 3.52 9.94
CA ALA A 503 28.93 3.62 11.32
C ALA A 503 28.17 4.70 12.12
N TYR A 504 27.76 5.80 11.48
CA TYR A 504 26.92 6.82 12.09
C TYR A 504 25.52 6.29 12.43
N GLN A 505 24.89 5.57 11.50
CA GLN A 505 23.57 4.98 11.70
C GLN A 505 23.58 3.85 12.73
N GLU A 506 24.57 2.96 12.70
CA GLU A 506 24.74 1.88 13.69
C GLU A 506 24.96 2.43 15.08
N ALA A 507 25.76 3.50 15.21
CA ALA A 507 25.99 4.11 16.49
C ALA A 507 24.75 4.90 16.98
N GLN A 508 24.03 5.58 16.09
CA GLN A 508 22.76 6.24 16.44
C GLN A 508 21.71 5.23 16.92
N ALA A 509 21.67 4.04 16.31
CA ALA A 509 20.83 2.93 16.75
C ALA A 509 21.29 2.34 18.10
N ALA A 510 22.58 2.41 18.41
CA ALA A 510 23.15 1.98 19.69
C ALA A 510 23.00 3.01 20.82
N GLN A 511 22.51 4.23 20.53
CA GLN A 511 22.27 5.23 21.58
C GLN A 511 21.07 4.83 22.42
N VAL A 512 21.32 4.61 23.71
CA VAL A 512 20.31 4.14 24.65
C VAL A 512 19.78 5.28 25.51
N CYS A 513 18.47 5.41 25.55
CA CYS A 513 17.72 6.46 26.21
C CYS A 513 16.62 5.89 27.11
N THR A 514 16.23 6.67 28.12
CA THR A 514 15.17 6.34 29.09
C THR A 514 14.31 7.56 29.38
N VAL A 515 13.01 7.36 29.56
CA VAL A 515 12.04 8.42 29.89
C VAL A 515 12.10 8.76 31.38
N ARG A 516 12.02 10.05 31.73
CA ARG A 516 12.30 10.56 33.07
C ARG A 516 11.19 11.45 33.61
N ALA A 517 10.87 11.30 34.90
CA ALA A 517 9.84 12.08 35.59
C ALA A 517 10.39 13.33 36.29
N GLY A 518 11.67 13.31 36.67
CA GLY A 518 12.29 14.41 37.43
C GLY A 518 12.25 15.73 36.66
N SER A 519 12.07 16.82 37.39
CA SER A 519 12.03 18.18 36.85
C SER A 519 13.33 18.95 37.03
N GLN A 520 14.26 18.43 37.83
CA GLN A 520 15.56 19.03 38.09
C GLN A 520 16.65 18.32 37.27
N LEU A 521 17.39 19.10 36.50
CA LEU A 521 18.61 18.64 35.84
C LEU A 521 19.70 18.48 36.88
N THR A 522 20.28 17.28 36.95
CA THR A 522 21.43 16.97 37.80
C THR A 522 22.68 16.82 36.92
N GLY A 523 23.84 17.23 37.44
CA GLY A 523 25.11 17.06 36.74
C GLY A 523 25.38 15.58 36.46
N SER A 524 25.66 15.25 35.20
CA SER A 524 25.93 13.89 34.77
C SER A 524 27.36 13.46 35.13
N PRO A 525 27.56 12.30 35.78
CA PRO A 525 28.90 11.75 36.00
C PRO A 525 29.50 11.11 34.73
N THR A 526 28.69 10.75 33.72
CA THR A 526 29.16 10.03 32.52
C THR A 526 29.08 10.84 31.22
N GLY A 527 28.49 12.04 31.26
CA GLY A 527 28.28 12.91 30.10
C GLY A 527 26.99 12.64 29.33
N GLU A 528 25.93 12.19 30.01
CA GLU A 528 24.59 12.02 29.44
C GLU A 528 24.05 13.33 28.83
N VAL A 529 23.14 13.19 27.87
CA VAL A 529 22.38 14.30 27.28
C VAL A 529 20.91 14.12 27.62
N THR A 530 20.31 15.18 28.16
CA THR A 530 18.89 15.20 28.48
C THR A 530 18.12 16.05 27.49
N TYR A 531 16.94 15.60 27.09
CA TYR A 531 15.97 16.38 26.33
C TYR A 531 14.78 16.68 27.25
N VAL A 532 14.70 17.92 27.74
CA VAL A 532 13.67 18.39 28.67
C VAL A 532 12.46 18.89 27.90
N LYS A 533 11.28 18.36 28.20
CA LYS A 533 10.02 18.81 27.60
C LYS A 533 9.76 20.27 27.97
N VAL A 534 9.70 21.14 26.98
CA VAL A 534 9.39 22.55 27.17
C VAL A 534 7.87 22.68 27.10
N ALA A 535 7.27 23.38 28.06
CA ALA A 535 5.84 23.63 28.06
C ALA A 535 5.45 24.26 26.71
N ALA A 536 4.64 23.52 25.94
CA ALA A 536 4.05 23.98 24.70
C ALA A 536 3.36 25.32 24.94
N SER A 537 3.51 26.28 24.02
CA SER A 537 2.75 27.53 24.11
C SER A 537 1.25 27.21 24.17
N PRO A 538 0.40 28.06 24.78
CA PRO A 538 -1.04 27.80 24.85
C PRO A 538 -1.67 27.50 23.48
N LYS A 539 -1.15 28.11 22.40
CA LYS A 539 -1.56 27.84 21.01
C LYS A 539 -1.15 26.45 20.51
N LEU A 540 0.00 25.94 20.95
CA LEU A 540 0.48 24.60 20.60
C LEU A 540 -0.24 23.52 21.43
N GLN A 541 -0.63 23.81 22.67
CA GLN A 541 -1.49 22.92 23.47
C GLN A 541 -2.86 22.74 22.82
N GLU A 542 -3.46 23.81 22.32
CA GLU A 542 -4.73 23.78 21.58
C GLU A 542 -4.64 22.93 20.30
N ALA A 543 -3.52 23.01 19.58
CA ALA A 543 -3.23 22.18 18.40
C ALA A 543 -2.96 20.70 18.74
N VAL A 544 -2.32 20.40 19.89
CA VAL A 544 -2.03 19.03 20.34
C VAL A 544 -3.27 18.33 20.92
N SER A 545 -4.22 19.08 21.50
CA SER A 545 -5.54 18.54 21.89
C SER A 545 -6.42 18.16 20.70
N GLN A 546 -6.05 18.51 19.46
CA GLN A 546 -6.77 18.17 18.23
C GLN A 546 -6.31 16.88 17.53
N GLY A 547 -5.59 15.98 18.22
CA GLY A 547 -5.25 14.65 17.71
C GLY A 547 -3.79 14.50 17.26
N PRO A 548 -3.37 13.29 16.85
CA PRO A 548 -1.97 12.96 16.61
C PRO A 548 -1.34 13.91 15.61
N ALA A 549 -0.07 14.26 15.86
CA ALA A 549 0.74 15.15 15.04
C ALA A 549 0.49 14.90 13.56
N LYS A 550 0.04 15.95 12.84
CA LYS A 550 -0.19 15.93 11.40
C LYS A 550 1.00 15.21 10.74
N PRO A 551 0.80 14.03 10.13
CA PRO A 551 1.86 13.37 9.39
C PRO A 551 2.43 14.37 8.37
N GLU A 552 3.75 14.32 8.12
CA GLU A 552 4.39 15.22 7.15
C GLU A 552 3.56 15.23 5.86
N ALA A 553 2.97 16.39 5.54
CA ALA A 553 1.92 16.53 4.53
C ALA A 553 2.32 15.98 3.14
N SER A 554 3.62 15.82 2.88
CA SER A 554 4.17 15.21 1.67
C SER A 554 3.99 13.69 1.58
N GLY A 555 3.95 12.97 2.71
CA GLY A 555 3.62 11.54 2.74
C GLY A 555 2.11 11.26 2.79
N VAL A 556 1.31 12.25 3.21
CA VAL A 556 -0.15 12.13 3.38
C VAL A 556 -0.90 12.09 2.05
N PHE A 557 -0.29 12.58 0.96
CA PHE A 557 -0.93 12.61 -0.36
C PHE A 557 -0.35 11.63 -1.37
N GLN A 558 0.47 10.68 -0.92
CA GLN A 558 0.70 9.45 -1.65
C GLN A 558 -0.28 8.43 -1.08
N PHE A 559 -1.53 8.50 -1.54
CA PHE A 559 -2.48 7.45 -1.26
C PHE A 559 -2.80 6.67 -2.52
N TYR A 560 -2.88 5.37 -2.36
CA TYR A 560 -3.34 4.49 -3.41
C TYR A 560 -4.84 4.61 -3.54
N THR A 561 -5.29 4.51 -4.79
CA THR A 561 -6.69 4.57 -5.17
C THR A 561 -6.98 3.38 -6.06
N GLY A 562 -8.11 2.74 -5.86
CA GLY A 562 -8.59 1.77 -6.83
C GLY A 562 -9.02 2.52 -8.08
N SER A 563 -8.28 2.45 -9.19
CA SER A 563 -8.82 2.90 -10.49
C SER A 563 -9.85 1.91 -11.04
N GLN A 564 -9.75 0.66 -10.59
CA GLN A 564 -10.69 -0.43 -10.84
C GLN A 564 -10.92 -1.14 -9.52
N SER A 565 -12.14 -1.60 -9.24
CA SER A 565 -12.48 -2.09 -7.90
C SER A 565 -13.66 -3.05 -7.89
N VAL A 566 -13.75 -3.83 -6.83
CA VAL A 566 -14.87 -4.69 -6.46
C VAL A 566 -15.50 -4.07 -5.23
N VAL A 567 -16.79 -3.80 -5.29
CA VAL A 567 -17.53 -3.11 -4.23
C VAL A 567 -18.76 -3.90 -3.87
N ARG A 568 -18.93 -4.21 -2.59
CA ARG A 568 -20.12 -4.86 -2.06
C ARG A 568 -21.30 -3.88 -2.03
N LYS A 569 -22.52 -4.35 -2.30
CA LYS A 569 -23.70 -3.46 -2.40
C LYS A 569 -24.00 -2.61 -1.18
N ASP A 570 -23.71 -3.10 0.02
CA ASP A 570 -23.93 -2.35 1.24
C ASP A 570 -23.06 -1.09 1.28
N ARG A 571 -21.82 -1.15 0.79
CA ARG A 571 -20.95 0.02 0.62
C ARG A 571 -21.53 1.03 -0.36
N LEU A 572 -22.09 0.57 -1.49
CA LEU A 572 -22.78 1.45 -2.45
C LEU A 572 -24.01 2.11 -1.82
N GLY A 573 -24.72 1.40 -0.94
CA GLY A 573 -25.90 1.89 -0.21
C GLY A 573 -25.60 2.75 1.02
N TRP A 574 -24.33 2.99 1.37
CA TRP A 574 -23.98 3.90 2.48
C TRP A 574 -24.31 5.36 2.18
N TRP A 575 -24.44 5.71 0.90
CA TRP A 575 -24.71 7.04 0.44
C TRP A 575 -26.18 7.21 0.11
N PRO A 576 -26.80 8.35 0.46
CA PRO A 576 -28.14 8.66 -0.02
C PRO A 576 -28.16 8.65 -1.56
N ARG A 577 -29.21 8.09 -2.14
CA ARG A 577 -29.40 8.03 -3.59
C ARG A 577 -29.26 9.42 -4.21
N GLU A 578 -29.81 10.44 -3.56
CA GLU A 578 -29.80 11.83 -4.00
C GLU A 578 -28.38 12.40 -4.10
N GLU A 579 -27.46 11.95 -3.25
CA GLU A 579 -26.05 12.36 -3.32
C GLU A 579 -25.36 11.73 -4.54
N ILE A 580 -25.65 10.46 -4.84
CA ILE A 580 -25.16 9.80 -6.06
C ILE A 580 -25.76 10.43 -7.31
N GLU A 581 -27.06 10.75 -7.30
CA GLU A 581 -27.71 11.52 -8.37
C GLU A 581 -27.03 12.87 -8.57
N THR A 582 -26.64 13.52 -7.47
CA THR A 582 -25.90 14.78 -7.51
C THR A 582 -24.50 14.60 -8.11
N PHE A 583 -23.75 13.55 -7.74
CA PHE A 583 -22.46 13.24 -8.33
C PHE A 583 -22.58 12.91 -9.83
N ALA A 584 -23.62 12.17 -10.21
CA ALA A 584 -23.91 11.83 -11.60
C ALA A 584 -24.28 13.06 -12.44
N ALA A 585 -25.01 14.01 -11.84
CA ALA A 585 -25.47 15.23 -12.52
C ALA A 585 -24.38 16.30 -12.63
N ASP A 586 -23.46 16.35 -11.67
CA ASP A 586 -22.44 17.40 -11.60
C ASP A 586 -21.22 17.03 -12.47
N GLY A 587 -21.13 17.68 -13.63
CA GLY A 587 -20.13 17.39 -14.66
C GLY A 587 -18.68 17.61 -14.23
N VAL A 588 -18.44 18.29 -13.11
CA VAL A 588 -17.10 18.46 -12.52
C VAL A 588 -16.58 17.15 -11.91
N TRP A 589 -17.46 16.34 -11.34
CA TRP A 589 -17.13 15.05 -10.68
C TRP A 589 -17.00 13.90 -11.66
N CYS A 590 -17.22 14.23 -12.92
CA CYS A 590 -17.29 13.34 -14.05
C CYS A 590 -16.26 13.73 -15.12
N SER A 591 -15.23 14.52 -14.80
CA SER A 591 -14.32 15.07 -15.82
C SER A 591 -13.19 14.12 -16.21
N ASP A 592 -12.50 14.49 -17.28
CA ASP A 592 -11.27 13.93 -17.87
C ASP A 592 -10.07 13.85 -16.90
N THR A 593 -10.27 14.16 -15.63
CA THR A 593 -9.24 14.08 -14.58
C THR A 593 -9.49 12.85 -13.71
N THR A 594 -8.80 11.76 -14.02
CA THR A 594 -8.84 10.47 -13.30
C THR A 594 -8.71 10.63 -11.78
N GLY A 595 -7.91 11.60 -11.31
CA GLY A 595 -7.75 11.87 -9.87
C GLY A 595 -9.03 12.30 -9.14
N LEU A 596 -9.98 12.96 -9.80
CA LEU A 596 -11.27 13.33 -9.16
C LEU A 596 -12.11 12.07 -8.91
N VAL A 597 -12.12 11.13 -9.86
CA VAL A 597 -12.83 9.84 -9.76
C VAL A 597 -12.37 9.07 -8.56
N GLU A 598 -11.05 8.95 -8.47
CA GLU A 598 -10.35 8.17 -7.47
C GLU A 598 -10.66 8.72 -6.07
N ALA A 599 -10.65 10.05 -5.92
CA ALA A 599 -11.09 10.71 -4.69
C ALA A 599 -12.59 10.49 -4.39
N VAL A 600 -13.47 10.57 -5.40
CA VAL A 600 -14.91 10.28 -5.22
C VAL A 600 -15.11 8.84 -4.78
N TRP A 601 -14.42 7.87 -5.38
CA TRP A 601 -14.49 6.46 -5.04
C TRP A 601 -14.06 6.22 -3.60
N HIS A 602 -12.95 6.81 -3.15
CA HIS A 602 -12.54 6.72 -1.74
C HIS A 602 -13.63 7.17 -0.80
N ARG A 603 -14.26 8.30 -1.12
CA ARG A 603 -15.33 8.83 -0.29
C ARG A 603 -16.55 7.92 -0.34
N LEU A 604 -17.00 7.56 -1.54
CA LEU A 604 -18.20 6.75 -1.76
C LEU A 604 -18.09 5.36 -1.15
N PHE A 605 -16.94 4.72 -1.26
CA PHE A 605 -16.77 3.36 -0.74
C PHE A 605 -16.23 3.37 0.70
N GLY A 606 -16.03 4.56 1.30
CA GLY A 606 -15.63 4.71 2.69
C GLY A 606 -14.24 4.13 2.97
N GLU A 607 -13.31 4.37 2.04
CA GLU A 607 -11.93 3.93 2.12
C GLU A 607 -11.12 4.90 2.99
N PRO A 608 -10.19 4.40 3.83
CA PRO A 608 -9.26 5.26 4.53
C PRO A 608 -8.35 5.97 3.50
N LEU A 609 -8.17 7.28 3.67
CA LEU A 609 -7.26 8.08 2.83
C LEU A 609 -5.81 7.59 2.94
N SER A 610 -5.43 6.91 4.02
CA SER A 610 -4.15 6.21 4.12
C SER A 610 -4.30 4.78 3.58
N GLN A 611 -4.40 4.61 2.26
CA GLN A 611 -4.29 3.26 1.71
C GLN A 611 -2.85 2.78 1.82
N HIS A 612 -2.66 1.68 2.54
CA HIS A 612 -1.39 0.97 2.56
C HIS A 612 -1.15 0.30 1.19
N PRO A 613 0.12 0.05 0.82
CA PRO A 613 0.41 -0.99 -0.16
C PRO A 613 -0.37 -2.26 0.22
N ARG A 614 -1.02 -2.93 -0.73
CA ARG A 614 -2.02 -3.97 -0.39
C ARG A 614 -1.46 -5.16 0.37
N GLN A 615 -0.21 -5.51 0.11
CA GLN A 615 0.49 -6.52 0.89
C GLN A 615 0.43 -6.18 2.39
N GLU A 616 0.47 -4.89 2.73
CA GLU A 616 0.40 -4.38 4.09
C GLU A 616 -1.03 -4.15 4.62
N ASP A 617 -2.08 -4.20 3.78
CA ASP A 617 -3.46 -3.91 4.21
C ASP A 617 -3.97 -4.97 5.19
N PRO A 618 -4.17 -4.64 6.48
CA PRO A 618 -4.58 -5.60 7.50
C PRO A 618 -5.98 -6.17 7.31
N ALA A 619 -6.84 -5.51 6.53
CA ALA A 619 -8.21 -5.95 6.29
C ALA A 619 -8.29 -7.07 5.25
N LEU A 620 -7.26 -7.22 4.40
CA LEU A 620 -7.27 -8.21 3.32
C LEU A 620 -6.78 -9.58 3.80
N PRO A 621 -7.49 -10.68 3.47
CA PRO A 621 -6.99 -12.03 3.69
C PRO A 621 -5.79 -12.31 2.76
N LEU A 622 -4.91 -13.24 3.16
CA LEU A 622 -3.62 -13.48 2.47
C LEU A 622 -3.75 -13.75 0.96
N PHE A 623 -4.78 -14.50 0.53
CA PHE A 623 -4.98 -14.81 -0.88
C PHE A 623 -5.38 -13.58 -1.72
N LEU A 624 -5.85 -12.49 -1.11
CA LEU A 624 -6.15 -11.22 -1.78
C LEU A 624 -4.99 -10.20 -1.70
N LYS A 625 -3.93 -10.50 -0.94
CA LYS A 625 -2.80 -9.57 -0.80
C LYS A 625 -1.88 -9.50 -2.02
N TRP A 626 -1.98 -10.45 -2.97
CA TRP A 626 -1.08 -10.54 -4.12
C TRP A 626 -1.78 -10.43 -5.48
N GLY A 627 -0.98 -10.18 -6.50
CA GLY A 627 -1.43 -10.20 -7.89
C GLY A 627 -2.02 -8.90 -8.39
N ILE A 628 -1.71 -7.80 -7.70
CA ILE A 628 -2.16 -6.48 -8.09
C ILE A 628 -0.92 -5.68 -8.45
N PRO A 629 -0.77 -5.23 -9.69
CA PRO A 629 0.28 -4.28 -10.00
C PRO A 629 0.00 -2.99 -9.24
N THR A 630 1.01 -2.53 -8.51
CA THR A 630 1.00 -1.19 -7.92
C THR A 630 1.69 -0.29 -8.91
N PHE A 631 0.91 0.49 -9.65
CA PHE A 631 1.45 1.38 -10.66
C PHE A 631 1.76 2.75 -10.05
N PHE A 632 3.02 3.16 -10.17
CA PHE A 632 3.42 4.53 -9.88
C PHE A 632 3.18 5.36 -11.14
N SER A 633 2.01 5.95 -11.25
CA SER A 633 1.76 6.97 -12.27
C SER A 633 2.44 8.26 -11.79
N TYR A 634 3.62 8.60 -12.32
CA TYR A 634 4.19 9.94 -12.16
C TYR A 634 3.68 10.75 -13.35
N GLY A 635 2.60 11.51 -13.16
CA GLY A 635 1.75 12.11 -14.21
C GLY A 635 2.40 12.95 -15.32
N ASP A 636 3.72 13.08 -15.34
CA ASP A 636 4.51 13.73 -16.39
C ASP A 636 5.17 12.72 -17.37
N GLU A 637 5.27 11.42 -17.03
CA GLU A 637 6.06 10.41 -17.78
C GLU A 637 5.25 9.24 -18.36
N GLY A 638 3.91 9.26 -18.25
CA GLY A 638 3.07 8.11 -18.61
C GLY A 638 3.09 7.02 -17.52
N VAL A 639 2.18 6.06 -17.61
CA VAL A 639 2.15 4.89 -16.71
C VAL A 639 3.45 4.10 -16.90
N ILE A 640 4.20 3.86 -15.83
CA ILE A 640 5.42 3.02 -15.85
C ILE A 640 5.03 1.56 -15.68
#